data_AF-A0A7J3W5I9-F1
#
_entry.id   AF-A0A7J3W5I9-F1
#
_cell.length_a   1.000
_cell.length_b   1.000
_cell.length_c   1.000
_cell.angle_alpha   90.00
_cell.angle_beta   90.00
_cell.angle_gamma   90.00
#
_symmetry.space_group_name_H-M   'P 1'
#
loop_
_entity.id
_entity.type
_entity.pdbx_description
1 polymer ?
#
loop_
_entity_poly.entity_id
_entity_poly.type
_entity_poly.pdbx_seq_one_letter_code
_entity_poly.pdbx_strand_id
1 'polypeptide(L)'
;MGEKIGESTLYRQAMEFLQTITTEVAGSKYACMVYSLQASAREFYGNVEILATLDHLASRVDAKREPIRGDEIFFVLRKRLLAEPPDEEIANKVADMYINELKKNVFTYVSSDEERREIEEQLIKYRERFVIAYPFHPSLIDLMKERWASIPHFQRTRGVLRFLAVVLRTLKRRSVRDYLVSATDIPIDDPEVKNAFFTEVGQREPFQAVLEADFTGPNAIVKRIDKTIFKDMKEPATKIATAILMFSFGGLPKAEGEETLPGITENDLLFSVISPYLDSTTTKAVLKELVAKCLYIHYDGARYAFKTTPNVNKLLEDEAELIRDEEINSTIKNMLEKELSGKSAVIWPHQSKNIPDRETKFQIAYLPLEFVYKSEKEKEHIGLEYLTQYGDKPRIYKNALALAIPDKNQIEPLRRAVKYLIAIERVKGKKRALNLTEEQLEQLKEREKTEQAGRDSSFRNLYNTLWLLKIENGKFAIDQLETGGRALRETNIHERLMELLMRVSPPKVFDSLTPTRFMDLIKIGERIEAKDIKDIVDTFFSSLDFPRIVDEKVIKNVISKCIKDGLLGITTKDKILRVEGKSSVSKEHVVIEKEVPTEEIDIFSGYIVSPKVVKPTEEYKAPPIQEETKKPEIPKEKEDKITQIKYIKYNLKKLTRQQLYKCFNALGNLAEKCGSILMQVEAQSEEGIDKNWLKNAVEEPIEEAGVEIEKEEK
;
A
#
# COMPACT_ATOMS: atom_id res chain seq x y z
N MET A 1 18.45 61.98 -34.86
CA MET A 1 19.37 62.74 -35.74
C MET A 1 18.76 62.83 -37.13
N GLY A 2 19.02 63.88 -37.91
CA GLY A 2 18.44 64.02 -39.26
C GLY A 2 19.22 65.02 -40.12
N GLU A 3 19.16 64.84 -41.44
CA GLU A 3 19.87 65.66 -42.42
C GLU A 3 19.40 67.13 -42.39
N LYS A 4 20.30 68.06 -42.70
CA LYS A 4 19.95 69.49 -42.83
C LYS A 4 19.26 69.75 -44.17
N ILE A 5 18.17 70.50 -44.15
CA ILE A 5 17.44 70.96 -45.34
C ILE A 5 17.26 72.47 -45.18
N GLY A 6 18.09 73.25 -45.89
CA GLY A 6 18.19 74.70 -45.71
C GLY A 6 18.56 75.05 -44.26
N GLU A 7 17.76 75.92 -43.65
CA GLU A 7 17.88 76.31 -42.23
C GLU A 7 17.20 75.32 -41.25
N SER A 8 16.58 74.26 -41.77
CA SER A 8 15.82 73.27 -41.01
C SER A 8 16.46 71.88 -41.07
N THR A 9 15.76 70.87 -40.57
CA THR A 9 16.14 69.45 -40.69
C THR A 9 15.02 68.64 -41.34
N LEU A 10 15.38 67.55 -42.01
CA LEU A 10 14.43 66.57 -42.55
C LEU A 10 13.45 66.08 -41.47
N TYR A 11 13.92 65.87 -40.24
CA TYR A 11 13.08 65.52 -39.09
C TYR A 11 12.02 66.59 -38.82
N ARG A 12 12.42 67.85 -38.67
CA ARG A 12 11.48 68.95 -38.39
C ARG A 12 10.47 69.13 -39.54
N GLN A 13 10.94 69.12 -40.78
CA GLN A 13 10.08 69.26 -41.95
C GLN A 13 9.08 68.10 -42.10
N ALA A 14 9.47 66.87 -41.78
CA ALA A 14 8.55 65.73 -41.74
C ALA A 14 7.48 65.86 -40.64
N MET A 15 7.84 66.35 -39.45
CA MET A 15 6.88 66.60 -38.37
C MET A 15 5.93 67.75 -38.69
N GLU A 16 6.43 68.85 -39.25
CA GLU A 16 5.63 69.99 -39.72
C GLU A 16 4.66 69.54 -40.83
N PHE A 17 5.13 68.78 -41.82
CA PHE A 17 4.30 68.21 -42.88
C PHE A 17 3.19 67.29 -42.33
N LEU A 18 3.53 66.40 -41.38
CA LEU A 18 2.55 65.50 -40.77
C LEU A 18 1.51 66.25 -39.93
N GLN A 19 1.89 67.32 -39.23
CA GLN A 19 0.96 68.19 -38.52
C GLN A 19 0.05 68.98 -39.48
N THR A 20 0.58 69.52 -40.57
CA THR A 20 -0.23 70.22 -41.58
C THR A 20 -1.21 69.27 -42.27
N ILE A 21 -0.76 68.13 -42.81
CA ILE A 21 -1.64 67.23 -43.57
C ILE A 21 -2.77 66.63 -42.70
N THR A 22 -2.51 66.32 -41.43
CA THR A 22 -3.55 65.85 -40.50
C THR A 22 -4.59 66.95 -40.22
N THR A 23 -4.15 68.19 -40.06
CA THR A 23 -5.04 69.36 -39.85
C THR A 23 -5.89 69.64 -41.08
N GLU A 24 -5.29 69.71 -42.27
CA GLU A 24 -5.99 70.00 -43.54
C GLU A 24 -6.97 68.88 -43.92
N VAL A 25 -6.63 67.61 -43.68
CA VAL A 25 -7.56 66.49 -43.92
C VAL A 25 -8.75 66.54 -42.95
N ALA A 26 -8.54 66.87 -41.67
CA ALA A 26 -9.63 67.01 -40.71
C ALA A 26 -10.56 68.21 -41.00
N GLY A 27 -10.05 69.27 -41.66
CA GLY A 27 -10.86 70.37 -42.18
C GLY A 27 -11.65 70.05 -43.45
N SER A 28 -11.36 68.92 -44.11
CA SER A 28 -11.93 68.56 -45.42
C SER A 28 -13.19 67.70 -45.32
N LYS A 29 -14.18 67.98 -46.16
CA LYS A 29 -15.42 67.18 -46.27
C LYS A 29 -15.27 65.87 -47.05
N TYR A 30 -14.16 65.69 -47.77
CA TYR A 30 -13.99 64.61 -48.76
C TYR A 30 -12.63 63.90 -48.67
N ALA A 31 -11.85 64.15 -47.62
CA ALA A 31 -10.59 63.46 -47.35
C ALA A 31 -10.68 62.66 -46.05
N CYS A 32 -9.91 61.58 -45.96
CA CYS A 32 -9.72 60.80 -44.74
C CYS A 32 -8.28 60.29 -44.73
N MET A 33 -7.60 60.45 -43.60
CA MET A 33 -6.22 60.01 -43.42
C MET A 33 -6.20 58.84 -42.44
N VAL A 34 -5.68 57.70 -42.90
CA VAL A 34 -5.43 56.53 -42.07
C VAL A 34 -3.93 56.29 -42.04
N TYR A 35 -3.35 56.32 -40.84
CA TYR A 35 -1.94 56.04 -40.60
C TYR A 35 -1.83 54.97 -39.50
N SER A 36 -0.73 54.23 -39.48
CA SER A 36 -0.47 53.19 -38.48
C SER A 36 0.92 53.37 -37.89
N LEU A 37 1.00 53.76 -36.63
CA LEU A 37 2.26 53.78 -35.89
C LEU A 37 2.64 52.36 -35.46
N GLN A 38 3.92 51.99 -35.57
CA GLN A 38 4.42 50.71 -35.07
C GLN A 38 4.49 50.75 -33.54
N ALA A 39 3.87 49.76 -32.89
CA ALA A 39 3.79 49.69 -31.43
C ALA A 39 5.07 49.14 -30.75
N SER A 40 6.13 48.81 -31.51
CA SER A 40 7.32 48.16 -30.96
C SER A 40 8.59 49.03 -31.05
N ALA A 41 9.25 49.22 -29.90
CA ALA A 41 10.52 49.92 -29.81
C ALA A 41 11.69 49.20 -30.52
N ARG A 42 11.54 47.89 -30.81
CA ARG A 42 12.55 47.07 -31.51
C ARG A 42 12.57 47.32 -33.02
N GLU A 43 11.43 47.54 -33.65
CA GLU A 43 11.34 47.77 -35.10
C GLU A 43 11.83 49.18 -35.50
N PHE A 44 11.81 50.14 -34.57
CA PHE A 44 12.16 51.54 -34.80
C PHE A 44 13.60 51.93 -34.38
N TYR A 45 14.51 50.94 -34.31
CA TYR A 45 15.94 51.11 -34.00
C TYR A 45 16.22 52.01 -32.77
N GLY A 46 15.39 51.90 -31.72
CA GLY A 46 15.55 52.65 -30.47
C GLY A 46 15.09 54.10 -30.47
N ASN A 47 14.60 54.67 -31.59
CA ASN A 47 14.14 56.07 -31.66
C ASN A 47 12.70 56.25 -31.10
N VAL A 48 12.46 55.78 -29.88
CA VAL A 48 11.12 55.74 -29.24
C VAL A 48 10.52 57.14 -29.06
N GLU A 49 11.35 58.14 -28.82
CA GLU A 49 10.94 59.55 -28.72
C GLU A 49 10.21 60.06 -29.97
N ILE A 50 10.56 59.55 -31.16
CA ILE A 50 9.91 59.93 -32.42
C ILE A 50 8.51 59.32 -32.49
N LEU A 51 8.33 58.07 -32.05
CA LEU A 51 7.00 57.44 -31.97
C LEU A 51 6.10 58.15 -30.96
N ALA A 52 6.63 58.56 -29.80
CA ALA A 52 5.90 59.36 -28.82
C ALA A 52 5.53 60.75 -29.36
N THR A 53 6.44 61.40 -30.10
CA THR A 53 6.16 62.68 -30.77
C THR A 53 5.05 62.54 -31.81
N LEU A 54 5.05 61.45 -32.59
CA LEU A 54 4.02 61.17 -33.59
C LEU A 54 2.65 60.87 -32.99
N ASP A 55 2.58 60.07 -31.90
CA ASP A 55 1.32 59.80 -31.20
C ASP A 55 0.75 61.11 -30.60
N HIS A 56 1.59 61.95 -30.00
CA HIS A 56 1.20 63.26 -29.45
C HIS A 56 0.79 64.32 -30.50
N LEU A 57 1.38 64.30 -31.70
CA LEU A 57 0.98 65.21 -32.78
C LEU A 57 -0.42 64.85 -33.30
N ALA A 58 -0.65 63.56 -33.56
CA ALA A 58 -1.90 63.10 -34.16
C ALA A 58 -3.05 62.97 -33.14
N SER A 59 -2.79 62.70 -31.85
CA SER A 59 -3.82 62.62 -30.80
C SER A 59 -4.54 63.93 -30.51
N ARG A 60 -4.15 65.05 -31.16
CA ARG A 60 -4.85 66.35 -31.08
C ARG A 60 -6.00 66.49 -32.09
N VAL A 61 -6.06 65.59 -33.07
CA VAL A 61 -6.98 65.67 -34.22
C VAL A 61 -7.73 64.34 -34.44
N ASP A 62 -7.14 63.21 -34.06
CA ASP A 62 -7.68 61.87 -34.35
C ASP A 62 -8.55 61.25 -33.24
N ALA A 63 -9.49 60.39 -33.66
CA ALA A 63 -10.30 59.53 -32.79
C ALA A 63 -9.73 58.11 -32.74
N LYS A 64 -8.58 57.96 -32.06
CA LYS A 64 -7.75 56.73 -31.92
C LYS A 64 -8.56 55.42 -31.94
N ARG A 65 -8.59 54.78 -33.12
CA ARG A 65 -9.23 53.46 -33.31
C ARG A 65 -8.23 52.32 -33.18
N GLU A 66 -8.66 51.26 -32.50
CA GLU A 66 -7.98 49.97 -32.58
C GLU A 66 -8.26 49.31 -33.93
N PRO A 67 -7.28 48.70 -34.62
CA PRO A 67 -7.48 48.12 -35.96
C PRO A 67 -8.43 46.92 -36.04
N ILE A 68 -8.72 46.29 -34.89
CA ILE A 68 -9.66 45.17 -34.73
C ILE A 68 -10.29 45.31 -33.33
N ARG A 69 -11.63 45.30 -33.24
CA ARG A 69 -12.40 45.37 -32.00
C ARG A 69 -13.31 44.17 -31.81
N GLY A 70 -13.50 43.75 -30.56
CA GLY A 70 -14.43 42.70 -30.17
C GLY A 70 -14.23 41.41 -30.97
N ASP A 71 -15.22 41.09 -31.81
CA ASP A 71 -15.29 39.87 -32.60
C ASP A 71 -14.95 40.06 -34.10
N GLU A 72 -14.51 41.27 -34.50
CA GLU A 72 -14.00 41.55 -35.86
C GLU A 72 -12.87 40.60 -36.29
N ILE A 73 -12.13 40.04 -35.32
CA ILE A 73 -11.08 39.05 -35.54
C ILE A 73 -11.57 37.83 -36.33
N PHE A 74 -12.80 37.34 -36.11
CA PHE A 74 -13.33 36.17 -36.82
C PHE A 74 -13.41 36.39 -38.34
N PHE A 75 -13.84 37.59 -38.77
CA PHE A 75 -13.89 37.96 -40.18
C PHE A 75 -12.48 38.10 -40.78
N VAL A 76 -11.52 38.61 -40.01
CA VAL A 76 -10.11 38.67 -40.42
C VAL A 76 -9.52 37.26 -40.60
N LEU A 77 -9.82 36.33 -39.68
CA LEU A 77 -9.38 34.93 -39.78
C LEU A 77 -10.00 34.24 -41.01
N ARG A 78 -11.33 34.32 -41.18
CA ARG A 78 -12.03 33.79 -42.38
C ARG A 78 -11.41 34.31 -43.67
N LYS A 79 -11.22 35.63 -43.79
CA LYS A 79 -10.67 36.29 -45.00
C LYS A 79 -9.17 36.05 -45.25
N ARG A 80 -8.41 35.56 -44.27
CA ARG A 80 -6.95 35.34 -44.39
C ARG A 80 -6.52 33.87 -44.41
N LEU A 81 -7.33 32.97 -43.86
CA LEU A 81 -7.00 31.54 -43.71
C LEU A 81 -7.81 30.63 -44.64
N LEU A 82 -8.94 31.09 -45.17
CA LEU A 82 -9.79 30.37 -46.09
C LEU A 82 -9.63 30.94 -47.51
N ALA A 83 -9.78 30.10 -48.53
CA ALA A 83 -9.75 30.54 -49.93
C ALA A 83 -11.04 31.30 -50.31
N GLU A 84 -12.16 30.87 -49.74
CA GLU A 84 -13.52 31.35 -49.99
C GLU A 84 -14.26 31.48 -48.64
N PRO A 85 -15.29 32.34 -48.52
CA PRO A 85 -16.13 32.38 -47.34
C PRO A 85 -16.88 31.05 -47.18
N PRO A 86 -17.05 30.54 -45.95
CA PRO A 86 -17.83 29.33 -45.72
C PRO A 86 -19.33 29.57 -45.92
N ASP A 87 -20.02 28.51 -46.31
CA ASP A 87 -21.47 28.43 -46.47
C ASP A 87 -22.20 28.73 -45.14
N GLU A 88 -23.15 29.66 -45.18
CA GLU A 88 -23.87 30.13 -44.00
C GLU A 88 -24.96 29.15 -43.52
N GLU A 89 -25.51 28.32 -44.40
CA GLU A 89 -26.46 27.26 -44.03
C GLU A 89 -25.73 26.14 -43.27
N ILE A 90 -24.52 25.79 -43.70
CA ILE A 90 -23.62 24.86 -42.99
C ILE A 90 -23.19 25.46 -41.65
N ALA A 91 -22.75 26.73 -41.62
CA ALA A 91 -22.34 27.40 -40.39
C ALA A 91 -23.47 27.46 -39.35
N ASN A 92 -24.71 27.75 -39.78
CA ASN A 92 -25.89 27.71 -38.91
C ASN A 92 -26.16 26.29 -38.36
N LYS A 93 -26.17 25.27 -39.23
CA LYS A 93 -26.38 23.87 -38.80
C LYS A 93 -25.34 23.41 -37.77
N VAL A 94 -24.06 23.77 -37.97
CA VAL A 94 -22.99 23.44 -37.02
C VAL A 94 -23.17 24.20 -35.70
N ALA A 95 -23.53 25.49 -35.73
CA ALA A 95 -23.84 26.26 -34.54
C ALA A 95 -25.00 25.65 -33.74
N ASP A 96 -26.08 25.24 -34.41
CA ASP A 96 -27.22 24.56 -33.78
C ASP A 96 -26.81 23.21 -33.16
N MET A 97 -25.96 22.42 -33.83
CA MET A 97 -25.48 21.15 -33.27
C MET A 97 -24.68 21.34 -31.97
N TYR A 98 -23.73 22.27 -31.94
CA TYR A 98 -22.93 22.54 -30.75
C TYR A 98 -23.75 23.18 -29.62
N ILE A 99 -24.63 24.14 -29.93
CA ILE A 99 -25.47 24.80 -28.92
C ILE A 99 -26.51 23.82 -28.35
N ASN A 100 -27.09 22.92 -29.15
CA ASN A 100 -28.00 21.91 -28.62
C ASN A 100 -27.30 20.91 -27.69
N GLU A 101 -26.03 20.56 -27.96
CA GLU A 101 -25.26 19.70 -27.06
C GLU A 101 -24.86 20.44 -25.77
N LEU A 102 -24.42 21.69 -25.86
CA LEU A 102 -24.17 22.54 -24.68
C LEU A 102 -25.44 22.70 -23.83
N LYS A 103 -26.61 22.94 -24.44
CA LYS A 103 -27.90 23.03 -23.73
C LYS A 103 -28.21 21.78 -22.90
N LYS A 104 -28.04 20.57 -23.45
CA LYS A 104 -28.25 19.31 -22.69
C LYS A 104 -27.33 19.26 -21.46
N ASN A 105 -26.04 19.52 -21.67
CA ASN A 105 -25.02 19.38 -20.63
C ASN A 105 -25.19 20.41 -19.51
N VAL A 106 -25.57 21.66 -19.83
CA VAL A 106 -25.80 22.71 -18.81
C VAL A 106 -27.14 22.52 -18.08
N PHE A 107 -28.25 22.30 -18.80
CA PHE A 107 -29.57 22.13 -18.16
C PHE A 107 -29.75 20.82 -17.40
N THR A 108 -28.76 19.92 -17.40
CA THR A 108 -28.73 18.75 -16.52
C THR A 108 -28.54 19.14 -15.04
N TYR A 109 -28.02 20.34 -14.75
CA TYR A 109 -27.68 20.78 -13.38
C TYR A 109 -28.43 22.05 -12.91
N VAL A 110 -29.08 22.77 -13.83
CA VAL A 110 -29.85 23.99 -13.53
C VAL A 110 -31.13 23.64 -12.78
N SER A 111 -31.36 24.29 -11.64
CA SER A 111 -32.46 23.95 -10.71
C SER A 111 -33.57 25.00 -10.64
N SER A 112 -33.42 26.14 -11.31
CA SER A 112 -34.43 27.22 -11.34
C SER A 112 -34.75 27.72 -12.75
N ASP A 113 -35.99 28.15 -12.96
CA ASP A 113 -36.46 28.68 -14.25
C ASP A 113 -35.86 30.06 -14.59
N GLU A 114 -35.29 30.77 -13.62
CA GLU A 114 -34.67 32.09 -13.79
C GLU A 114 -33.23 31.95 -14.31
N GLU A 115 -32.39 31.20 -13.59
CA GLU A 115 -31.06 30.72 -14.02
C GLU A 115 -31.11 30.09 -15.42
N ARG A 116 -32.14 29.28 -15.68
CA ARG A 116 -32.38 28.68 -17.00
C ARG A 116 -32.52 29.73 -18.11
N ARG A 117 -33.29 30.80 -17.88
CA ARG A 117 -33.52 31.85 -18.89
C ARG A 117 -32.25 32.65 -19.17
N GLU A 118 -31.48 32.98 -18.14
CA GLU A 118 -30.19 33.65 -18.31
C GLU A 118 -29.23 32.81 -19.17
N ILE A 119 -29.18 31.50 -18.92
CA ILE A 119 -28.38 30.56 -19.71
C ILE A 119 -28.93 30.39 -21.14
N GLU A 120 -30.25 30.35 -21.33
CA GLU A 120 -30.85 30.32 -22.67
C GLU A 120 -30.50 31.59 -23.49
N GLU A 121 -30.50 32.78 -22.88
CA GLU A 121 -30.03 34.02 -23.50
C GLU A 121 -28.53 34.02 -23.81
N GLN A 122 -27.69 33.55 -22.89
CA GLN A 122 -26.25 33.44 -23.11
C GLN A 122 -25.93 32.49 -24.27
N LEU A 123 -26.65 31.36 -24.36
CA LEU A 123 -26.48 30.39 -25.44
C LEU A 123 -27.02 30.88 -26.80
N ILE A 124 -28.01 31.78 -26.84
CA ILE A 124 -28.40 32.48 -28.06
C ILE A 124 -27.24 33.38 -28.55
N LYS A 125 -26.71 34.23 -27.67
CA LYS A 125 -25.56 35.11 -27.98
C LYS A 125 -24.33 34.29 -28.40
N TYR A 126 -24.08 33.14 -27.77
CA TYR A 126 -22.98 32.24 -28.13
C TYR A 126 -23.21 31.52 -29.48
N ARG A 127 -24.46 31.20 -29.86
CA ARG A 127 -24.81 30.67 -31.20
C ARG A 127 -24.39 31.64 -32.31
N GLU A 128 -24.65 32.93 -32.15
CA GLU A 128 -24.24 33.96 -33.12
C GLU A 128 -22.73 33.98 -33.29
N ARG A 129 -21.97 33.86 -32.19
CA ARG A 129 -20.50 33.75 -32.20
C ARG A 129 -20.02 32.52 -32.98
N PHE A 130 -20.66 31.35 -32.83
CA PHE A 130 -20.35 30.17 -33.65
C PHE A 130 -20.52 30.43 -35.16
N VAL A 131 -21.60 31.09 -35.58
CA VAL A 131 -21.87 31.35 -37.01
C VAL A 131 -20.84 32.30 -37.62
N ILE A 132 -20.44 33.37 -36.91
CA ILE A 132 -19.40 34.29 -37.41
C ILE A 132 -18.00 33.68 -37.35
N ALA A 133 -17.70 32.84 -36.34
CA ALA A 133 -16.40 32.21 -36.12
C ALA A 133 -16.11 31.01 -37.04
N TYR A 134 -17.15 30.36 -37.57
CA TYR A 134 -17.02 29.15 -38.39
C TYR A 134 -15.96 29.30 -39.51
N PRO A 135 -15.01 28.35 -39.70
CA PRO A 135 -14.96 27.00 -39.11
C PRO A 135 -14.14 26.89 -37.81
N PHE A 136 -13.98 27.95 -37.01
CA PHE A 136 -13.29 27.91 -35.71
C PHE A 136 -14.27 27.86 -34.54
N HIS A 137 -13.90 27.18 -33.45
CA HIS A 137 -14.62 27.28 -32.17
C HIS A 137 -14.39 28.67 -31.56
N PRO A 138 -15.42 29.39 -31.06
CA PRO A 138 -15.23 30.72 -30.47
C PRO A 138 -14.17 30.75 -29.37
N SER A 139 -14.24 29.83 -28.40
CA SER A 139 -13.31 29.81 -27.26
C SER A 139 -11.85 29.51 -27.62
N LEU A 140 -11.56 28.92 -28.78
CA LEU A 140 -10.18 28.78 -29.28
C LEU A 140 -9.59 30.15 -29.66
N ILE A 141 -10.41 31.04 -30.22
CA ILE A 141 -9.98 32.38 -30.61
C ILE A 141 -9.95 33.29 -29.38
N ASP A 142 -10.91 33.17 -28.47
CA ASP A 142 -10.93 33.92 -27.20
C ASP A 142 -9.72 33.58 -26.32
N LEU A 143 -9.34 32.30 -26.21
CA LEU A 143 -8.08 31.86 -25.59
C LEU A 143 -6.87 32.67 -26.08
N MET A 144 -6.71 32.79 -27.40
CA MET A 144 -5.56 33.51 -27.96
C MET A 144 -5.71 35.03 -27.87
N LYS A 145 -6.93 35.56 -28.01
CA LYS A 145 -7.26 37.00 -27.97
C LYS A 145 -7.18 37.60 -26.56
N GLU A 146 -7.47 36.81 -25.53
CA GLU A 146 -7.62 37.26 -24.14
C GLU A 146 -6.52 36.73 -23.24
N ARG A 147 -6.29 35.41 -23.23
CA ARG A 147 -5.32 34.77 -22.32
C ARG A 147 -3.90 34.81 -22.88
N TRP A 148 -3.67 34.49 -24.16
CA TRP A 148 -2.33 34.64 -24.75
C TRP A 148 -1.94 36.12 -24.94
N ALA A 149 -2.91 37.03 -24.95
CA ALA A 149 -2.70 38.48 -25.05
C ALA A 149 -2.00 39.13 -23.84
N SER A 150 -1.82 38.39 -22.73
CA SER A 150 -0.95 38.74 -21.60
C SER A 150 0.47 38.15 -21.68
N ILE A 151 0.76 37.27 -22.65
CA ILE A 151 2.11 36.70 -22.85
C ILE A 151 3.05 37.78 -23.41
N PRO A 152 4.23 38.01 -22.80
CA PRO A 152 5.21 38.98 -23.31
C PRO A 152 5.58 38.74 -24.78
N HIS A 153 5.56 39.82 -25.57
CA HIS A 153 5.87 39.84 -27.00
C HIS A 153 4.90 39.09 -27.94
N PHE A 154 3.79 38.50 -27.46
CA PHE A 154 2.83 37.81 -28.31
C PHE A 154 2.15 38.78 -29.31
N GLN A 155 2.21 38.45 -30.60
CA GLN A 155 1.67 39.29 -31.68
C GLN A 155 0.18 39.01 -31.91
N ARG A 156 -0.68 39.53 -31.02
CA ARG A 156 -2.15 39.28 -30.91
C ARG A 156 -2.91 38.87 -32.17
N THR A 157 -2.71 39.49 -33.34
CA THR A 157 -3.35 39.06 -34.60
C THR A 157 -2.43 38.23 -35.52
N ARG A 158 -1.16 38.62 -35.64
CA ARG A 158 -0.21 38.00 -36.59
C ARG A 158 0.26 36.62 -36.13
N GLY A 159 0.41 36.42 -34.82
CA GLY A 159 0.70 35.14 -34.20
C GLY A 159 -0.45 34.15 -34.38
N VAL A 160 -1.69 34.56 -34.07
CA VAL A 160 -2.90 33.74 -34.31
C VAL A 160 -3.00 33.30 -35.77
N LEU A 161 -2.82 34.22 -36.72
CA LEU A 161 -2.80 33.89 -38.15
C LEU A 161 -1.68 32.91 -38.51
N ARG A 162 -0.46 33.10 -38.01
CA ARG A 162 0.68 32.20 -38.25
C ARG A 162 0.42 30.80 -37.70
N PHE A 163 0.00 30.70 -36.44
CA PHE A 163 -0.27 29.44 -35.76
C PHE A 163 -1.43 28.68 -36.43
N LEU A 164 -2.59 29.32 -36.62
CA LEU A 164 -3.75 28.68 -37.24
C LEU A 164 -3.50 28.27 -38.70
N ALA A 165 -2.68 29.01 -39.46
CA ALA A 165 -2.30 28.59 -40.81
C ALA A 165 -1.52 27.26 -40.82
N VAL A 166 -0.60 27.07 -39.86
CA VAL A 166 0.17 25.81 -39.73
C VAL A 166 -0.71 24.67 -39.22
N VAL A 167 -1.62 24.95 -38.28
CA VAL A 167 -2.63 23.98 -37.79
C VAL A 167 -3.54 23.53 -38.93
N LEU A 168 -4.18 24.46 -39.67
CA LEU A 168 -5.07 24.14 -40.80
C LEU A 168 -4.35 23.37 -41.91
N ARG A 169 -3.12 23.77 -42.27
CA ARG A 169 -2.27 23.03 -43.22
C ARG A 169 -2.03 21.59 -42.76
N THR A 170 -1.80 21.39 -41.47
CA THR A 170 -1.54 20.08 -40.87
C THR A 170 -2.81 19.21 -40.79
N LEU A 171 -3.95 19.78 -40.39
CA LEU A 171 -5.24 19.10 -40.38
C LEU A 171 -5.68 18.69 -41.78
N LYS A 172 -5.49 19.57 -42.78
CA LYS A 172 -5.72 19.26 -44.20
C LYS A 172 -4.78 18.16 -44.71
N ARG A 173 -3.48 18.20 -44.34
CA ARG A 173 -2.51 17.13 -44.65
C ARG A 173 -2.90 15.78 -44.04
N ARG A 174 -3.43 15.79 -42.81
CA ARG A 174 -3.94 14.60 -42.09
C ARG A 174 -5.34 14.16 -42.53
N SER A 175 -5.96 14.84 -43.50
CA SER A 175 -7.35 14.60 -43.96
C SER A 175 -8.39 14.58 -42.82
N VAL A 176 -8.18 15.37 -41.78
CA VAL A 176 -9.07 15.38 -40.61
C VAL A 176 -10.46 15.87 -41.02
N ARG A 177 -11.47 15.07 -40.66
CA ARG A 177 -12.88 15.41 -40.78
C ARG A 177 -13.45 15.61 -39.37
N ASP A 178 -13.84 16.84 -39.09
CA ASP A 178 -14.55 17.28 -37.90
C ASP A 178 -15.35 18.56 -38.27
N TYR A 179 -16.30 18.98 -37.44
CA TYR A 179 -17.22 20.07 -37.81
C TYR A 179 -16.59 21.47 -37.78
N LEU A 180 -15.61 21.67 -36.91
CA LEU A 180 -14.87 22.93 -36.70
C LEU A 180 -13.49 22.63 -36.11
N VAL A 181 -12.64 23.65 -35.99
CA VAL A 181 -11.34 23.58 -35.32
C VAL A 181 -11.46 24.15 -33.90
N SER A 182 -11.27 23.29 -32.90
CA SER A 182 -11.28 23.63 -31.47
C SER A 182 -9.89 23.56 -30.83
N ALA A 183 -9.78 23.92 -29.55
CA ALA A 183 -8.57 23.70 -28.77
C ALA A 183 -8.21 22.20 -28.59
N THR A 184 -9.15 21.29 -28.87
CA THR A 184 -8.89 19.84 -28.84
C THR A 184 -8.21 19.31 -30.10
N ASP A 185 -8.23 20.08 -31.20
CA ASP A 185 -7.83 19.62 -32.54
C ASP A 185 -6.42 20.08 -32.94
N ILE A 186 -5.62 20.58 -31.99
CA ILE A 186 -4.25 21.05 -32.25
C ILE A 186 -3.30 19.84 -32.27
N PRO A 187 -2.71 19.44 -33.41
CA PRO A 187 -1.83 18.27 -33.48
C PRO A 187 -0.44 18.62 -32.93
N ILE A 188 -0.31 18.67 -31.61
CA ILE A 188 0.92 19.05 -30.88
C ILE A 188 2.06 18.02 -31.05
N ASP A 189 1.75 16.84 -31.57
CA ASP A 189 2.71 15.83 -32.02
C ASP A 189 3.42 16.24 -33.33
N ASP A 190 2.83 17.13 -34.13
CA ASP A 190 3.39 17.57 -35.41
C ASP A 190 4.53 18.58 -35.20
N PRO A 191 5.76 18.35 -35.71
CA PRO A 191 6.88 19.26 -35.51
C PRO A 191 6.64 20.68 -36.03
N GLU A 192 5.86 20.86 -37.11
CA GLU A 192 5.55 22.20 -37.62
C GLU A 192 4.63 22.96 -36.65
N VAL A 193 3.58 22.30 -36.14
CA VAL A 193 2.62 22.89 -35.20
C VAL A 193 3.26 23.12 -33.83
N LYS A 194 4.04 22.17 -33.31
CA LYS A 194 4.78 22.33 -32.04
C LYS A 194 5.74 23.51 -32.08
N ASN A 195 6.48 23.68 -33.19
CA ASN A 195 7.35 24.83 -33.38
C ASN A 195 6.55 26.14 -33.46
N ALA A 196 5.45 26.18 -34.23
CA ALA A 196 4.60 27.35 -34.35
C ALA A 196 4.02 27.78 -32.99
N PHE A 197 3.44 26.84 -32.24
CA PHE A 197 2.89 27.03 -30.90
C PHE A 197 3.87 27.71 -29.94
N PHE A 198 5.05 27.11 -29.70
CA PHE A 198 6.04 27.69 -28.80
C PHE A 198 6.71 28.97 -29.34
N THR A 199 6.56 29.30 -30.63
CA THR A 199 6.97 30.61 -31.16
C THR A 199 5.93 31.71 -30.88
N GLU A 200 4.72 31.35 -30.44
CA GLU A 200 3.73 32.29 -29.90
C GLU A 200 3.78 32.37 -28.36
N VAL A 201 3.82 31.23 -27.66
CA VAL A 201 3.69 31.18 -26.18
C VAL A 201 5.03 31.17 -25.42
N GLY A 202 6.16 31.02 -26.13
CA GLY A 202 7.49 30.87 -25.53
C GLY A 202 7.70 29.52 -24.84
N GLN A 203 8.66 29.44 -23.91
CA GLN A 203 8.88 28.30 -23.00
C GLN A 203 9.05 26.91 -23.67
N ARG A 204 9.61 26.86 -24.89
CA ARG A 204 9.80 25.62 -25.66
C ARG A 204 10.60 24.56 -24.91
N GLU A 205 11.77 24.94 -24.38
CA GLU A 205 12.73 24.02 -23.78
C GLU A 205 12.21 23.46 -22.43
N PRO A 206 11.67 24.28 -21.50
CA PRO A 206 11.06 23.77 -20.26
C PRO A 206 9.88 22.80 -20.46
N PHE A 207 9.07 22.98 -21.50
CA PHE A 207 7.92 22.12 -21.78
C PHE A 207 8.23 20.83 -22.56
N GLN A 208 9.48 20.62 -23.02
CA GLN A 208 9.81 19.42 -23.79
C GLN A 208 9.64 18.13 -22.94
N ALA A 209 9.97 18.17 -21.64
CA ALA A 209 9.73 17.05 -20.72
C ALA A 209 8.22 16.76 -20.52
N VAL A 210 7.39 17.80 -20.38
CA VAL A 210 5.92 17.70 -20.30
C VAL A 210 5.37 16.98 -21.53
N LEU A 211 5.82 17.40 -22.72
CA LEU A 211 5.38 16.80 -23.98
C LEU A 211 5.89 15.38 -24.16
N GLU A 212 7.12 15.05 -23.78
CA GLU A 212 7.62 13.67 -23.87
C GLU A 212 6.87 12.71 -22.94
N ALA A 213 6.65 13.12 -21.69
CA ALA A 213 6.01 12.30 -20.66
C ALA A 213 4.51 12.06 -20.89
N ASP A 214 3.74 13.12 -21.16
CA ASP A 214 2.28 13.03 -21.21
C ASP A 214 1.73 12.88 -22.65
N PHE A 215 2.34 13.50 -23.68
CA PHE A 215 1.73 13.66 -25.01
C PHE A 215 2.37 12.87 -26.16
N THR A 216 3.68 13.01 -26.37
CA THR A 216 4.35 12.68 -27.64
C THR A 216 5.30 11.48 -27.56
N GLY A 217 5.86 11.18 -26.38
CA GLY A 217 6.79 10.06 -26.21
C GLY A 217 6.18 8.67 -26.43
N PRO A 218 7.01 7.61 -26.49
CA PRO A 218 6.54 6.25 -26.80
C PRO A 218 5.56 5.70 -25.75
N ASN A 219 5.77 6.05 -24.48
CA ASN A 219 4.94 5.65 -23.33
C ASN A 219 3.98 6.77 -22.88
N ALA A 220 3.72 7.78 -23.73
CA ALA A 220 2.94 8.97 -23.41
C ALA A 220 1.60 8.64 -22.75
N ILE A 221 1.38 9.20 -21.57
CA ILE A 221 0.32 8.76 -20.66
C ILE A 221 -1.08 9.05 -21.19
N VAL A 222 -1.26 10.19 -21.86
CA VAL A 222 -2.54 10.58 -22.46
C VAL A 222 -2.94 9.55 -23.54
N LYS A 223 -2.02 9.21 -24.46
CA LYS A 223 -2.22 8.16 -25.47
C LYS A 223 -2.44 6.77 -24.85
N ARG A 224 -1.89 6.50 -23.67
CA ARG A 224 -2.10 5.26 -22.92
C ARG A 224 -3.51 5.21 -22.29
N ILE A 225 -4.04 6.33 -21.80
CA ILE A 225 -5.42 6.44 -21.30
C ILE A 225 -6.41 6.18 -22.44
N ASP A 226 -6.22 6.81 -23.61
CA ASP A 226 -7.03 6.55 -24.80
C ASP A 226 -7.01 5.06 -25.19
N LYS A 227 -5.83 4.46 -25.33
CA LYS A 227 -5.68 3.05 -25.77
C LYS A 227 -6.17 2.00 -24.77
N THR A 228 -6.34 2.34 -23.48
CA THR A 228 -6.67 1.35 -22.43
C THR A 228 -8.05 1.53 -21.81
N ILE A 229 -8.56 2.76 -21.72
CA ILE A 229 -9.86 3.05 -21.08
C ILE A 229 -10.87 3.52 -22.11
N PHE A 230 -10.50 4.46 -22.99
CA PHE A 230 -11.40 5.06 -23.97
C PHE A 230 -11.18 4.52 -25.39
N LYS A 231 -10.78 3.24 -25.49
CA LYS A 231 -10.31 2.57 -26.72
C LYS A 231 -11.30 2.61 -27.89
N ASP A 232 -12.59 2.70 -27.57
CA ASP A 232 -13.72 2.66 -28.52
C ASP A 232 -14.13 4.09 -28.96
N MET A 233 -13.39 5.12 -28.55
CA MET A 233 -13.64 6.54 -28.84
C MET A 233 -12.48 7.19 -29.61
N LYS A 234 -12.76 8.32 -30.28
CA LYS A 234 -11.80 9.10 -31.10
C LYS A 234 -10.84 9.93 -30.24
N GLU A 235 -9.97 9.25 -29.49
CA GLU A 235 -8.87 9.79 -28.67
C GLU A 235 -9.29 10.95 -27.73
N PRO A 236 -10.32 10.78 -26.88
CA PRO A 236 -10.87 11.86 -26.05
C PRO A 236 -9.89 12.39 -24.99
N ALA A 237 -8.98 11.56 -24.47
CA ALA A 237 -7.93 12.04 -23.55
C ALA A 237 -6.92 12.91 -24.29
N THR A 238 -6.49 12.52 -25.48
CA THR A 238 -5.62 13.36 -26.34
C THR A 238 -6.30 14.68 -26.68
N LYS A 239 -7.58 14.67 -27.05
CA LYS A 239 -8.38 15.89 -27.28
C LYS A 239 -8.46 16.80 -26.04
N ILE A 240 -8.84 16.27 -24.87
CA ILE A 240 -9.04 17.07 -23.65
C ILE A 240 -7.71 17.58 -23.07
N ALA A 241 -6.67 16.73 -23.00
CA ALA A 241 -5.35 17.14 -22.53
C ALA A 241 -4.73 18.22 -23.43
N THR A 242 -4.94 18.14 -24.75
CA THR A 242 -4.47 19.16 -25.70
C THR A 242 -5.15 20.50 -25.42
N ALA A 243 -6.47 20.52 -25.18
CA ALA A 243 -7.15 21.75 -24.79
C ALA A 243 -6.58 22.33 -23.49
N ILE A 244 -6.45 21.53 -22.43
CA ILE A 244 -5.86 21.96 -21.15
C ILE A 244 -4.44 22.54 -21.36
N LEU A 245 -3.61 21.89 -22.19
CA LEU A 245 -2.29 22.39 -22.55
C LEU A 245 -2.35 23.76 -23.24
N MET A 246 -3.23 23.97 -24.22
CA MET A 246 -3.38 25.27 -24.89
C MET A 246 -3.81 26.38 -23.90
N PHE A 247 -4.67 26.05 -22.92
CA PHE A 247 -5.11 26.94 -21.84
C PHE A 247 -4.10 27.10 -20.68
N SER A 248 -2.99 26.36 -20.69
CA SER A 248 -1.94 26.46 -19.66
C SER A 248 -0.99 27.65 -19.86
N PHE A 249 -1.11 28.37 -20.98
CA PHE A 249 -0.25 29.50 -21.34
C PHE A 249 -1.00 30.83 -21.33
N GLY A 250 -0.33 31.87 -20.85
CA GLY A 250 -0.96 33.14 -20.54
C GLY A 250 -1.98 33.01 -19.41
N GLY A 251 -2.91 33.96 -19.31
CA GLY A 251 -3.94 33.92 -18.29
C GLY A 251 -4.79 35.18 -18.26
N LEU A 252 -5.93 35.11 -17.57
CA LEU A 252 -6.76 36.27 -17.28
C LEU A 252 -6.19 37.02 -16.06
N PRO A 253 -6.13 38.36 -16.07
CA PRO A 253 -5.72 39.14 -14.90
C PRO A 253 -6.75 39.00 -13.78
N LYS A 254 -6.29 39.05 -12.52
CA LYS A 254 -7.19 39.15 -11.36
C LYS A 254 -7.88 40.51 -11.33
N ALA A 255 -9.12 40.56 -10.83
CA ALA A 255 -9.84 41.82 -10.63
C ALA A 255 -9.14 42.76 -9.62
N GLU A 256 -8.29 42.20 -8.74
CA GLU A 256 -7.59 42.91 -7.66
C GLU A 256 -6.06 42.71 -7.71
N GLY A 257 -5.47 42.47 -8.89
CA GLY A 257 -4.00 42.39 -8.99
C GLY A 257 -3.42 42.04 -10.37
N GLU A 258 -2.13 42.34 -10.55
CA GLU A 258 -1.39 42.12 -11.81
C GLU A 258 -1.13 40.64 -12.14
N GLU A 259 -1.27 39.73 -11.17
CA GLU A 259 -1.08 38.30 -11.41
C GLU A 259 -2.15 37.71 -12.33
N THR A 260 -1.72 37.21 -13.49
CA THR A 260 -2.54 36.37 -14.37
C THR A 260 -2.52 34.91 -13.91
N LEU A 261 -3.68 34.28 -13.73
CA LEU A 261 -3.75 32.85 -13.42
C LEU A 261 -3.83 32.01 -14.71
N PRO A 262 -2.85 31.13 -15.00
CA PRO A 262 -2.93 30.17 -16.09
C PRO A 262 -3.92 29.03 -15.78
N GLY A 263 -4.27 28.25 -16.79
CA GLY A 263 -5.16 27.10 -16.63
C GLY A 263 -6.65 27.42 -16.69
N ILE A 264 -7.44 26.36 -16.79
CA ILE A 264 -8.86 26.39 -17.17
C ILE A 264 -9.74 25.72 -16.10
N THR A 265 -10.89 26.31 -15.79
CA THR A 265 -11.85 25.71 -14.84
C THR A 265 -12.59 24.53 -15.49
N GLU A 266 -13.19 23.63 -14.70
CA GLU A 266 -14.00 22.53 -15.27
C GLU A 266 -15.12 23.06 -16.18
N ASN A 267 -15.80 24.13 -15.77
CA ASN A 267 -16.87 24.75 -16.55
C ASN A 267 -16.36 25.37 -17.87
N ASP A 268 -15.31 26.21 -17.80
CA ASP A 268 -14.67 26.80 -18.99
C ASP A 268 -14.25 25.71 -20.00
N LEU A 269 -13.73 24.59 -19.48
CA LEU A 269 -13.23 23.47 -20.28
C LEU A 269 -14.37 22.71 -20.94
N LEU A 270 -15.45 22.41 -20.20
CA LEU A 270 -16.67 21.82 -20.76
C LEU A 270 -17.21 22.69 -21.90
N PHE A 271 -17.34 24.01 -21.71
CA PHE A 271 -17.72 24.96 -22.76
C PHE A 271 -16.76 25.04 -23.96
N SER A 272 -15.55 24.47 -23.85
CA SER A 272 -14.50 24.49 -24.87
C SER A 272 -14.20 23.14 -25.54
N VAL A 273 -14.71 22.02 -24.99
CA VAL A 273 -14.48 20.66 -25.52
C VAL A 273 -15.77 19.88 -25.83
N ILE A 274 -16.92 20.27 -25.27
CA ILE A 274 -18.21 19.64 -25.62
C ILE A 274 -18.44 19.76 -27.12
N SER A 275 -18.80 18.63 -27.73
CA SER A 275 -19.02 18.51 -29.17
C SER A 275 -20.01 17.36 -29.46
N PRO A 276 -20.51 17.21 -30.68
CA PRO A 276 -21.37 16.08 -31.07
C PRO A 276 -20.77 14.68 -30.86
N TYR A 277 -19.50 14.58 -30.46
CA TYR A 277 -18.78 13.33 -30.20
C TYR A 277 -18.18 13.23 -28.79
N LEU A 278 -18.40 14.24 -27.92
CA LEU A 278 -17.80 14.32 -26.58
C LEU A 278 -18.74 15.07 -25.63
N ASP A 279 -19.30 14.36 -24.65
CA ASP A 279 -20.24 14.88 -23.66
C ASP A 279 -19.55 15.23 -22.33
N SER A 280 -20.29 15.83 -21.39
CA SER A 280 -19.76 16.14 -20.06
C SER A 280 -19.42 14.90 -19.23
N THR A 281 -20.16 13.80 -19.36
CA THR A 281 -19.91 12.56 -18.61
C THR A 281 -18.55 11.96 -18.98
N THR A 282 -18.28 11.81 -20.28
CA THR A 282 -16.98 11.36 -20.79
C THR A 282 -15.89 12.35 -20.42
N THR A 283 -16.14 13.66 -20.55
CA THR A 283 -15.14 14.70 -20.22
C THR A 283 -14.71 14.62 -18.75
N LYS A 284 -15.64 14.46 -17.81
CA LYS A 284 -15.34 14.32 -16.37
C LYS A 284 -14.63 12.98 -16.06
N ALA A 285 -15.01 11.90 -16.74
CA ALA A 285 -14.31 10.61 -16.61
C ALA A 285 -12.86 10.69 -17.11
N VAL A 286 -12.62 11.35 -18.26
CA VAL A 286 -11.30 11.59 -18.81
C VAL A 286 -10.48 12.51 -17.91
N LEU A 287 -11.05 13.61 -17.39
CA LEU A 287 -10.37 14.51 -16.45
C LEU A 287 -9.85 13.78 -15.21
N LYS A 288 -10.68 12.91 -14.62
CA LYS A 288 -10.27 12.07 -13.48
C LYS A 288 -9.07 11.18 -13.82
N GLU A 289 -9.08 10.55 -14.99
CA GLU A 289 -7.98 9.69 -15.45
C GLU A 289 -6.71 10.47 -15.80
N LEU A 290 -6.84 11.69 -16.35
CA LEU A 290 -5.71 12.58 -16.61
C LEU A 290 -5.03 13.01 -15.29
N VAL A 291 -5.80 13.53 -14.33
CA VAL A 291 -5.25 13.97 -13.02
C VAL A 291 -4.64 12.80 -12.23
N ALA A 292 -5.26 11.62 -12.28
CA ALA A 292 -4.78 10.44 -11.55
C ALA A 292 -3.54 9.75 -12.15
N LYS A 293 -3.06 10.17 -13.33
CA LYS A 293 -2.00 9.45 -14.06
C LYS A 293 -0.95 10.34 -14.73
N CYS A 294 -1.31 11.49 -15.30
CA CYS A 294 -0.35 12.37 -15.97
C CYS A 294 0.68 12.93 -14.98
N LEU A 295 1.87 13.26 -15.48
CA LEU A 295 3.05 13.58 -14.68
C LEU A 295 3.28 15.08 -14.49
N TYR A 296 2.68 15.90 -15.37
CA TYR A 296 2.86 17.35 -15.40
C TYR A 296 1.53 18.13 -15.41
N ILE A 297 0.38 17.46 -15.32
CA ILE A 297 -0.90 18.13 -15.06
C ILE A 297 -1.01 18.48 -13.58
N HIS A 298 -1.48 19.68 -13.27
CA HIS A 298 -1.81 20.14 -11.93
C HIS A 298 -3.28 20.55 -11.89
N TYR A 299 -3.92 20.28 -10.77
CA TYR A 299 -5.22 20.81 -10.38
C TYR A 299 -5.03 21.50 -9.03
N ASP A 300 -5.56 22.71 -8.86
CA ASP A 300 -5.40 23.57 -7.67
C ASP A 300 -6.71 23.74 -6.87
N GLY A 301 -7.62 22.77 -7.01
CA GLY A 301 -8.99 22.86 -6.50
C GLY A 301 -9.97 23.61 -7.40
N ALA A 302 -9.51 24.37 -8.41
CA ALA A 302 -10.37 25.14 -9.31
C ALA A 302 -10.00 25.09 -10.80
N ARG A 303 -8.71 24.93 -11.15
CA ARG A 303 -8.18 25.02 -12.52
C ARG A 303 -7.24 23.86 -12.85
N TYR A 304 -7.35 23.36 -14.08
CA TYR A 304 -6.42 22.42 -14.67
C TYR A 304 -5.35 23.17 -15.47
N ALA A 305 -4.07 22.85 -15.25
CA ALA A 305 -2.94 23.38 -16.02
C ALA A 305 -1.80 22.36 -16.12
N PHE A 306 -1.18 22.23 -17.29
CA PHE A 306 0.13 21.61 -17.42
C PHE A 306 1.22 22.60 -17.00
N LYS A 307 2.09 22.19 -16.07
CA LYS A 307 3.21 23.00 -15.57
C LYS A 307 4.53 22.28 -15.83
N THR A 308 5.62 23.03 -15.87
CA THR A 308 6.98 22.47 -16.05
C THR A 308 7.50 21.76 -14.79
N THR A 309 6.89 22.04 -13.62
CA THR A 309 7.16 21.37 -12.36
C THR A 309 6.48 19.99 -12.31
N PRO A 310 7.14 18.95 -11.75
CA PRO A 310 6.53 17.65 -11.54
C PRO A 310 5.33 17.76 -10.57
N ASN A 311 4.30 16.96 -10.80
CA ASN A 311 3.21 16.78 -9.83
C ASN A 311 3.50 15.62 -8.86
N VAL A 312 2.55 15.33 -7.96
CA VAL A 312 2.67 14.22 -6.99
C VAL A 312 2.88 12.87 -7.69
N ASN A 313 2.19 12.60 -8.80
CA ASN A 313 2.37 11.36 -9.55
C ASN A 313 3.82 11.21 -10.02
N LYS A 314 4.42 12.28 -10.59
CA LYS A 314 5.81 12.24 -11.07
C LYS A 314 6.81 12.03 -9.94
N LEU A 315 6.65 12.73 -8.82
CA LEU A 315 7.50 12.52 -7.64
C LEU A 315 7.40 11.09 -7.09
N LEU A 316 6.21 10.46 -7.17
CA LEU A 316 6.02 9.08 -6.74
C LEU A 316 6.59 8.05 -7.72
N GLU A 317 6.41 8.22 -9.03
CA GLU A 317 7.01 7.32 -10.03
C GLU A 317 8.55 7.42 -9.98
N ASP A 318 9.12 8.62 -9.81
CA ASP A 318 10.58 8.82 -9.70
C ASP A 318 11.18 8.13 -8.46
N GLU A 319 10.53 8.22 -7.29
CA GLU A 319 10.97 7.45 -6.11
C GLU A 319 10.70 5.95 -6.26
N ALA A 320 9.65 5.54 -7.00
CA ALA A 320 9.31 4.15 -7.22
C ALA A 320 10.28 3.45 -8.18
N GLU A 321 10.76 4.10 -9.24
CA GLU A 321 11.80 3.55 -10.12
C GLU A 321 13.11 3.26 -9.33
N LEU A 322 13.36 3.97 -8.23
CA LEU A 322 14.50 3.78 -7.33
C LEU A 322 14.31 2.70 -6.24
N ILE A 323 13.16 2.02 -6.17
CA ILE A 323 12.90 0.95 -5.19
C ILE A 323 13.15 -0.42 -5.83
N ARG A 324 13.95 -1.25 -5.15
CA ARG A 324 14.34 -2.59 -5.61
C ARG A 324 13.44 -3.68 -5.02
N ASP A 325 13.38 -4.82 -5.69
CA ASP A 325 12.53 -5.94 -5.28
C ASP A 325 12.98 -6.57 -3.95
N GLU A 326 14.27 -6.53 -3.62
CA GLU A 326 14.75 -7.00 -2.30
C GLU A 326 14.20 -6.15 -1.15
N GLU A 327 14.07 -4.84 -1.36
CA GLU A 327 13.52 -3.90 -0.37
C GLU A 327 12.03 -4.19 -0.15
N ILE A 328 11.26 -4.34 -1.24
CA ILE A 328 9.83 -4.69 -1.21
C ILE A 328 9.61 -6.04 -0.51
N ASN A 329 10.39 -7.06 -0.89
CA ASN A 329 10.29 -8.39 -0.28
C ASN A 329 10.70 -8.39 1.20
N SER A 330 11.72 -7.61 1.59
CA SER A 330 12.11 -7.46 3.00
C SER A 330 10.99 -6.81 3.82
N THR A 331 10.31 -5.80 3.28
CA THR A 331 9.16 -5.15 3.93
C THR A 331 7.99 -6.12 4.10
N ILE A 332 7.67 -6.92 3.08
CA ILE A 332 6.62 -7.96 3.17
C ILE A 332 7.01 -9.03 4.21
N LYS A 333 8.29 -9.42 4.28
CA LYS A 333 8.80 -10.36 5.30
C LYS A 333 8.64 -9.80 6.71
N ASN A 334 9.03 -8.54 6.92
CA ASN A 334 8.91 -7.86 8.21
C ASN A 334 7.44 -7.73 8.65
N MET A 335 6.50 -7.55 7.72
CA MET A 335 5.06 -7.60 8.01
C MET A 335 4.61 -9.00 8.49
N LEU A 336 5.05 -10.07 7.83
CA LEU A 336 4.76 -11.45 8.25
C LEU A 336 5.37 -11.75 9.62
N GLU A 337 6.62 -11.37 9.86
CA GLU A 337 7.30 -11.55 11.15
C GLU A 337 6.60 -10.80 12.28
N LYS A 338 6.05 -9.61 12.00
CA LYS A 338 5.26 -8.84 12.98
C LYS A 338 3.92 -9.50 13.30
N GLU A 339 3.16 -9.96 12.31
CA GLU A 339 1.83 -10.55 12.52
C GLU A 339 1.90 -11.96 13.13
N LEU A 340 2.89 -12.75 12.70
CA LEU A 340 3.09 -14.14 13.13
C LEU A 340 3.93 -14.26 14.42
N SER A 341 4.28 -13.14 15.05
CA SER A 341 5.05 -13.12 16.31
C SER A 341 4.32 -13.85 17.44
N GLY A 342 5.05 -14.72 18.14
CA GLY A 342 4.51 -15.57 19.22
C GLY A 342 3.58 -16.70 18.75
N LYS A 343 3.39 -16.91 17.44
CA LYS A 343 2.57 -18.00 16.87
C LYS A 343 3.43 -19.24 16.59
N SER A 344 2.77 -20.39 16.38
CA SER A 344 3.42 -21.61 15.87
C SER A 344 3.63 -21.52 14.34
N ALA A 345 4.41 -20.53 13.92
CA ALA A 345 4.67 -20.21 12.52
C ALA A 345 6.16 -20.39 12.17
N VAL A 346 6.43 -20.81 10.92
CA VAL A 346 7.78 -20.80 10.34
C VAL A 346 7.72 -19.99 9.05
N ILE A 347 8.52 -18.93 8.93
CA ILE A 347 8.42 -17.96 7.82
C ILE A 347 9.51 -18.22 6.80
N TRP A 348 9.10 -18.43 5.56
CA TRP A 348 9.95 -18.59 4.37
C TRP A 348 11.11 -19.59 4.56
N PRO A 349 10.84 -20.85 4.98
CA PRO A 349 11.87 -21.88 5.09
C PRO A 349 12.46 -22.20 3.71
N HIS A 350 13.79 -22.12 3.60
CA HIS A 350 14.52 -22.31 2.34
C HIS A 350 14.83 -23.79 2.05
N GLN A 351 14.81 -24.64 3.07
CA GLN A 351 14.98 -26.10 3.02
C GLN A 351 14.13 -26.76 4.11
N SER A 352 13.78 -28.04 3.96
CA SER A 352 13.00 -28.81 4.96
C SER A 352 13.56 -28.74 6.39
N LYS A 353 14.89 -28.67 6.54
CA LYS A 353 15.59 -28.53 7.84
C LYS A 353 15.33 -27.20 8.57
N ASN A 354 14.84 -26.17 7.87
CA ASN A 354 14.50 -24.87 8.48
C ASN A 354 13.14 -24.91 9.21
N ILE A 355 12.31 -25.93 8.95
CA ILE A 355 11.08 -26.19 9.70
C ILE A 355 11.46 -27.16 10.85
N PRO A 356 11.37 -26.74 12.13
CA PRO A 356 11.67 -27.60 13.27
C PRO A 356 10.97 -28.96 13.22
N ASP A 357 11.55 -29.97 13.84
CA ASP A 357 10.94 -31.29 14.05
C ASP A 357 10.95 -31.62 15.55
N ARG A 358 10.07 -32.52 15.98
CA ARG A 358 9.81 -32.88 17.39
C ARG A 358 9.18 -31.79 18.28
N GLU A 359 8.67 -30.70 17.71
CA GLU A 359 7.88 -29.68 18.42
C GLU A 359 6.50 -30.23 18.84
N THR A 360 6.15 -30.24 20.12
CA THR A 360 4.87 -30.76 20.64
C THR A 360 3.67 -29.80 20.45
N LYS A 361 3.64 -29.12 19.30
CA LYS A 361 2.62 -28.15 18.88
C LYS A 361 2.44 -28.17 17.36
N PHE A 362 1.23 -27.90 16.88
CA PHE A 362 0.95 -27.79 15.46
C PHE A 362 1.61 -26.54 14.87
N GLN A 363 2.33 -26.68 13.76
CA GLN A 363 3.06 -25.61 13.09
C GLN A 363 2.54 -25.37 11.67
N ILE A 364 2.51 -24.09 11.26
CA ILE A 364 2.27 -23.67 9.88
C ILE A 364 3.55 -23.08 9.30
N ALA A 365 4.07 -23.68 8.24
CA ALA A 365 5.22 -23.18 7.49
C ALA A 365 4.78 -22.36 6.27
N TYR A 366 4.96 -21.05 6.33
CA TYR A 366 4.59 -20.10 5.28
C TYR A 366 5.66 -20.08 4.19
N LEU A 367 5.33 -20.57 3.00
CA LEU A 367 6.31 -20.68 1.92
C LEU A 367 6.66 -19.31 1.30
N PRO A 368 7.89 -19.13 0.75
CA PRO A 368 8.29 -17.90 0.06
C PRO A 368 7.38 -17.56 -1.12
N LEU A 369 7.27 -16.27 -1.46
CA LEU A 369 6.42 -15.78 -2.56
C LEU A 369 6.80 -16.43 -3.91
N GLU A 370 8.09 -16.70 -4.08
CA GLU A 370 8.71 -17.29 -5.26
C GLU A 370 8.20 -18.71 -5.55
N PHE A 371 7.60 -19.39 -4.56
CA PHE A 371 7.04 -20.72 -4.68
C PHE A 371 5.94 -20.81 -5.76
N VAL A 372 5.16 -19.74 -5.99
CA VAL A 372 4.04 -19.77 -6.95
C VAL A 372 4.49 -19.93 -8.42
N TYR A 373 5.73 -19.53 -8.73
CA TYR A 373 6.27 -19.53 -10.10
C TYR A 373 6.94 -20.85 -10.49
N LYS A 374 7.12 -21.78 -9.55
CA LYS A 374 7.56 -23.15 -9.81
C LYS A 374 6.50 -23.94 -10.58
N SER A 375 6.92 -24.98 -11.30
CA SER A 375 5.97 -25.93 -11.91
C SER A 375 5.25 -26.75 -10.83
N GLU A 376 4.02 -27.21 -11.10
CA GLU A 376 3.24 -27.97 -10.12
C GLU A 376 3.95 -29.24 -9.63
N LYS A 377 4.76 -29.88 -10.49
CA LYS A 377 5.59 -31.03 -10.10
C LYS A 377 6.71 -30.67 -9.11
N GLU A 378 7.35 -29.51 -9.28
CA GLU A 378 8.33 -29.02 -8.32
C GLU A 378 7.66 -28.61 -7.00
N LYS A 379 6.49 -27.97 -7.07
CA LYS A 379 5.72 -27.60 -5.88
C LYS A 379 5.33 -28.84 -5.08
N GLU A 380 4.73 -29.85 -5.72
CA GLU A 380 4.40 -31.12 -5.09
C GLU A 380 5.64 -31.80 -4.49
N HIS A 381 6.75 -31.85 -5.23
CA HIS A 381 8.00 -32.44 -4.74
C HIS A 381 8.54 -31.73 -3.48
N ILE A 382 8.64 -30.39 -3.50
CA ILE A 382 9.10 -29.59 -2.35
C ILE A 382 8.11 -29.68 -1.18
N GLY A 383 6.80 -29.69 -1.46
CA GLY A 383 5.75 -29.86 -0.45
C GLY A 383 5.86 -31.19 0.27
N LEU A 384 6.03 -32.29 -0.49
CA LEU A 384 6.28 -33.62 0.08
C LEU A 384 7.65 -33.70 0.78
N GLU A 385 8.70 -33.05 0.28
CA GLU A 385 10.00 -32.96 0.98
C GLU A 385 9.82 -32.29 2.36
N TYR A 386 9.21 -31.11 2.42
CA TYR A 386 9.04 -30.36 3.66
C TYR A 386 8.15 -31.10 4.67
N LEU A 387 7.10 -31.78 4.20
CA LEU A 387 6.18 -32.57 5.03
C LEU A 387 6.74 -33.93 5.48
N THR A 388 7.71 -34.51 4.77
CA THR A 388 8.23 -35.87 5.05
C THR A 388 9.70 -35.91 5.50
N GLN A 389 10.47 -34.84 5.32
CA GLN A 389 11.89 -34.75 5.64
C GLN A 389 12.23 -33.58 6.57
N TYR A 390 13.41 -33.67 7.17
CA TYR A 390 14.07 -32.69 8.01
C TYR A 390 15.56 -32.68 7.63
N GLY A 391 15.86 -32.06 6.47
CA GLY A 391 17.14 -32.27 5.80
C GLY A 391 17.27 -33.71 5.31
N ASP A 392 18.44 -34.33 5.48
CA ASP A 392 18.74 -35.69 4.99
C ASP A 392 18.08 -36.83 5.79
N LYS A 393 17.11 -36.52 6.66
CA LYS A 393 16.46 -37.46 7.60
C LYS A 393 14.93 -37.36 7.47
N PRO A 394 14.20 -38.49 7.56
CA PRO A 394 12.74 -38.46 7.64
C PRO A 394 12.25 -37.64 8.84
N ARG A 395 11.27 -36.75 8.59
CA ARG A 395 10.57 -35.97 9.61
C ARG A 395 9.78 -36.89 10.53
N ILE A 396 9.99 -36.75 11.83
CA ILE A 396 9.35 -37.61 12.83
C ILE A 396 7.95 -37.08 13.13
N TYR A 397 7.78 -35.78 13.42
CA TYR A 397 6.47 -35.19 13.73
C TYR A 397 5.73 -34.70 12.48
N LYS A 398 5.59 -35.59 11.50
CA LYS A 398 4.92 -35.33 10.21
C LYS A 398 3.40 -35.09 10.30
N ASN A 399 2.77 -35.37 11.44
CA ASN A 399 1.37 -35.00 11.70
C ASN A 399 1.24 -33.59 12.32
N ALA A 400 2.33 -33.00 12.82
CA ALA A 400 2.36 -31.69 13.47
C ALA A 400 2.48 -30.49 12.51
N LEU A 401 2.48 -30.69 11.19
CA LEU A 401 2.85 -29.67 10.21
C LEU A 401 1.79 -29.46 9.11
N ALA A 402 1.57 -28.20 8.76
CA ALA A 402 0.98 -27.74 7.50
C ALA A 402 1.95 -26.80 6.78
N LEU A 403 1.84 -26.72 5.45
CA LEU A 403 2.47 -25.66 4.65
C LEU A 403 1.41 -24.66 4.21
N ALA A 404 1.62 -23.36 4.45
CA ALA A 404 0.78 -22.30 3.91
C ALA A 404 1.35 -21.83 2.56
N ILE A 405 0.52 -21.91 1.53
CA ILE A 405 0.87 -21.67 0.13
C ILE A 405 0.41 -20.26 -0.26
N PRO A 406 1.31 -19.42 -0.81
CA PRO A 406 0.94 -18.06 -1.19
C PRO A 406 0.06 -18.02 -2.45
N ASP A 407 -0.94 -17.13 -2.46
CA ASP A 407 -1.81 -16.87 -3.61
C ASP A 407 -1.14 -15.92 -4.60
N LYS A 408 -0.84 -16.44 -5.80
CA LYS A 408 -0.25 -15.71 -6.92
C LYS A 408 -0.99 -14.42 -7.27
N ASN A 409 -2.32 -14.39 -7.07
CA ASN A 409 -3.15 -13.22 -7.41
C ASN A 409 -2.95 -12.05 -6.44
N GLN A 410 -2.44 -12.29 -5.22
CA GLN A 410 -2.20 -11.23 -4.23
C GLN A 410 -0.77 -10.68 -4.27
N ILE A 411 0.20 -11.45 -4.79
CA ILE A 411 1.63 -11.09 -4.73
C ILE A 411 1.92 -9.77 -5.47
N GLU A 412 1.46 -9.63 -6.72
CA GLU A 412 1.75 -8.43 -7.52
C GLU A 412 1.01 -7.18 -7.00
N PRO A 413 -0.30 -7.24 -6.64
CA PRO A 413 -0.96 -6.15 -5.93
C PRO A 413 -0.28 -5.75 -4.61
N LEU A 414 0.18 -6.73 -3.81
CA LEU A 414 0.90 -6.47 -2.56
C LEU A 414 2.26 -5.82 -2.80
N ARG A 415 3.07 -6.35 -3.72
CA ARG A 415 4.37 -5.78 -4.11
C ARG A 415 4.21 -4.35 -4.60
N ARG A 416 3.21 -4.10 -5.46
CA ARG A 416 2.86 -2.75 -5.93
C ARG A 416 2.51 -1.82 -4.77
N ALA A 417 1.57 -2.21 -3.91
CA ALA A 417 1.11 -1.36 -2.81
C ALA A 417 2.27 -1.04 -1.84
N VAL A 418 3.10 -2.03 -1.47
CA VAL A 418 4.30 -1.83 -0.65
C VAL A 418 5.30 -0.90 -1.34
N LYS A 419 5.54 -1.05 -2.65
CA LYS A 419 6.42 -0.19 -3.44
C LYS A 419 5.98 1.28 -3.41
N TYR A 420 4.70 1.55 -3.65
CA TYR A 420 4.19 2.93 -3.59
C TYR A 420 4.15 3.50 -2.16
N LEU A 421 3.93 2.68 -1.13
CA LEU A 421 4.03 3.15 0.27
C LEU A 421 5.45 3.59 0.63
N ILE A 422 6.48 2.82 0.26
CA ILE A 422 7.88 3.21 0.45
C ILE A 422 8.21 4.47 -0.38
N ALA A 423 7.68 4.61 -1.60
CA ALA A 423 7.86 5.82 -2.40
C ALA A 423 7.20 7.06 -1.73
N ILE A 424 5.98 6.91 -1.20
CA ILE A 424 5.28 7.97 -0.45
C ILE A 424 6.08 8.39 0.79
N GLU A 425 6.63 7.44 1.54
CA GLU A 425 7.48 7.72 2.71
C GLU A 425 8.75 8.48 2.32
N ARG A 426 9.42 8.09 1.22
CA ARG A 426 10.58 8.80 0.67
C ARG A 426 10.25 10.23 0.22
N VAL A 427 9.14 10.44 -0.51
CA VAL A 427 8.69 11.79 -0.92
C VAL A 427 8.37 12.65 0.30
N LYS A 428 7.67 12.10 1.31
CA LYS A 428 7.36 12.81 2.57
C LYS A 428 8.62 13.18 3.36
N GLY A 429 9.60 12.27 3.46
CA GLY A 429 10.91 12.56 4.05
C GLY A 429 11.65 13.70 3.31
N LYS A 430 11.46 13.81 2.00
CA LYS A 430 12.03 14.86 1.14
C LYS A 430 11.22 16.17 1.11
N LYS A 431 10.14 16.32 1.92
CA LYS A 431 9.22 17.50 1.91
C LYS A 431 9.91 18.86 1.78
N ARG A 432 10.97 19.12 2.55
CA ARG A 432 11.69 20.41 2.54
C ARG A 432 12.57 20.62 1.30
N ALA A 433 13.12 19.55 0.72
CA ALA A 433 13.96 19.64 -0.48
C ALA A 433 13.11 19.79 -1.75
N LEU A 434 11.91 19.22 -1.76
CA LEU A 434 10.96 19.27 -2.87
C LEU A 434 9.97 20.45 -2.77
N ASN A 435 10.02 21.26 -1.71
CA ASN A 435 9.10 22.37 -1.43
C ASN A 435 7.60 21.99 -1.54
N LEU A 436 7.22 20.83 -1.03
CA LEU A 436 5.86 20.29 -1.20
C LEU A 436 4.79 21.19 -0.57
N THR A 437 3.76 21.53 -1.34
CA THR A 437 2.61 22.32 -0.88
C THR A 437 1.69 21.49 0.04
N GLU A 438 0.81 22.16 0.79
CA GLU A 438 -0.15 21.47 1.66
C GLU A 438 -1.15 20.61 0.87
N GLU A 439 -1.58 21.09 -0.31
CA GLU A 439 -2.39 20.34 -1.26
C GLU A 439 -1.68 19.06 -1.74
N GLN A 440 -0.39 19.15 -2.12
CA GLN A 440 0.39 17.98 -2.53
C GLN A 440 0.56 16.97 -1.39
N LEU A 441 0.61 17.43 -0.13
CA LEU A 441 0.70 16.56 1.03
C LEU A 441 -0.62 15.87 1.38
N GLU A 442 -1.76 16.52 1.16
CA GLU A 442 -3.06 15.89 1.28
C GLU A 442 -3.29 14.87 0.15
N GLN A 443 -2.93 15.20 -1.10
CA GLN A 443 -2.91 14.24 -2.22
C GLN A 443 -2.05 13.00 -1.91
N LEU A 444 -0.84 13.20 -1.34
CA LEU A 444 0.02 12.10 -0.86
C LEU A 444 -0.63 11.27 0.26
N LYS A 445 -1.45 11.88 1.12
CA LYS A 445 -2.15 11.24 2.25
C LYS A 445 -3.40 10.46 1.81
N GLU A 446 -4.15 10.98 0.84
CA GLU A 446 -5.21 10.21 0.17
C GLU A 446 -4.62 9.01 -0.58
N ARG A 447 -3.52 9.21 -1.34
CA ARG A 447 -2.83 8.12 -2.02
C ARG A 447 -2.33 7.07 -1.03
N GLU A 448 -1.71 7.49 0.07
CA GLU A 448 -1.23 6.57 1.12
C GLU A 448 -2.38 5.71 1.66
N LYS A 449 -3.53 6.31 1.97
CA LYS A 449 -4.72 5.58 2.44
C LYS A 449 -5.20 4.54 1.43
N THR A 450 -5.15 4.84 0.13
CA THR A 450 -5.49 3.89 -0.94
C THR A 450 -4.49 2.74 -1.02
N GLU A 451 -3.18 3.02 -1.01
CA GLU A 451 -2.15 1.97 -1.07
C GLU A 451 -2.11 1.13 0.23
N GLN A 452 -2.36 1.73 1.40
CA GLN A 452 -2.52 1.00 2.67
C GLN A 452 -3.69 0.01 2.59
N ALA A 453 -4.86 0.44 2.10
CA ALA A 453 -6.01 -0.45 1.94
C ALA A 453 -5.76 -1.56 0.91
N GLY A 454 -5.04 -1.26 -0.19
CA GLY A 454 -4.58 -2.25 -1.16
C GLY A 454 -3.64 -3.28 -0.54
N ARG A 455 -2.59 -2.82 0.16
CA ARG A 455 -1.65 -3.64 0.93
C ARG A 455 -2.39 -4.56 1.89
N ASP A 456 -3.25 -4.02 2.76
CA ASP A 456 -3.88 -4.78 3.84
C ASP A 456 -4.87 -5.84 3.32
N SER A 457 -5.57 -5.53 2.21
CA SER A 457 -6.43 -6.48 1.52
C SER A 457 -5.63 -7.62 0.89
N SER A 458 -4.56 -7.31 0.15
CA SER A 458 -3.71 -8.32 -0.49
C SER A 458 -2.92 -9.15 0.52
N PHE A 459 -2.46 -8.53 1.61
CA PHE A 459 -1.72 -9.18 2.69
C PHE A 459 -2.59 -10.19 3.46
N ARG A 460 -3.80 -9.79 3.89
CA ARG A 460 -4.77 -10.69 4.55
C ARG A 460 -5.11 -11.94 3.73
N ASN A 461 -5.07 -11.81 2.41
CA ASN A 461 -5.39 -12.88 1.46
C ASN A 461 -4.15 -13.59 0.89
N LEU A 462 -2.94 -13.18 1.32
CA LEU A 462 -1.68 -13.66 0.76
C LEU A 462 -1.51 -15.18 0.91
N TYR A 463 -2.02 -15.76 2.00
CA TYR A 463 -2.03 -17.20 2.24
C TYR A 463 -3.48 -17.67 2.46
N ASN A 464 -4.08 -18.28 1.44
CA ASN A 464 -5.45 -18.79 1.44
C ASN A 464 -5.55 -20.32 1.31
N THR A 465 -4.41 -20.99 1.07
CA THR A 465 -4.34 -22.44 0.81
C THR A 465 -3.33 -23.09 1.76
N LEU A 466 -3.72 -24.22 2.34
CA LEU A 466 -2.91 -25.07 3.21
C LEU A 466 -2.70 -26.44 2.57
N TRP A 467 -1.49 -26.97 2.72
CA TRP A 467 -1.13 -28.32 2.34
C TRP A 467 -0.81 -29.15 3.59
N LEU A 468 -1.53 -30.26 3.74
CA LEU A 468 -1.37 -31.25 4.81
C LEU A 468 -0.88 -32.58 4.22
N LEU A 469 -0.18 -33.37 5.02
CA LEU A 469 0.24 -34.72 4.62
C LEU A 469 -0.90 -35.74 4.83
N LYS A 470 -1.28 -36.46 3.77
CA LYS A 470 -2.17 -37.63 3.84
C LYS A 470 -1.48 -38.90 3.35
N ILE A 471 -2.09 -40.05 3.64
CA ILE A 471 -1.79 -41.33 2.99
C ILE A 471 -2.91 -41.62 1.99
N GLU A 472 -2.54 -41.90 0.75
CA GLU A 472 -3.46 -42.29 -0.31
C GLU A 472 -2.87 -43.46 -1.09
N ASN A 473 -3.63 -44.55 -1.21
CA ASN A 473 -3.18 -45.80 -1.84
C ASN A 473 -1.80 -46.31 -1.33
N GLY A 474 -1.55 -46.14 -0.02
CA GLY A 474 -0.29 -46.54 0.64
C GLY A 474 0.91 -45.62 0.40
N LYS A 475 0.72 -44.48 -0.26
CA LYS A 475 1.78 -43.48 -0.52
C LYS A 475 1.47 -42.15 0.18
N PHE A 476 2.50 -41.35 0.44
CA PHE A 476 2.31 -39.96 0.84
C PHE A 476 1.74 -39.14 -0.32
N ALA A 477 0.74 -38.32 -0.02
CA ALA A 477 0.14 -37.37 -0.95
C ALA A 477 -0.24 -36.08 -0.19
N ILE A 478 -0.51 -35.01 -0.94
CA ILE A 478 -0.89 -33.71 -0.39
C ILE A 478 -2.43 -33.61 -0.31
N ASP A 479 -2.92 -33.26 0.88
CA ASP A 479 -4.31 -32.89 1.16
C ASP A 479 -4.40 -31.36 1.16
N GLN A 480 -5.03 -30.80 0.12
CA GLN A 480 -5.13 -29.36 -0.12
C GLN A 480 -6.43 -28.82 0.48
N LEU A 481 -6.30 -27.83 1.36
CA LEU A 481 -7.41 -27.15 2.04
C LEU A 481 -7.36 -25.66 1.75
N GLU A 482 -8.40 -25.12 1.11
CA GLU A 482 -8.47 -23.72 0.73
C GLU A 482 -9.59 -23.00 1.49
N THR A 483 -9.44 -21.69 1.74
CA THR A 483 -10.50 -20.85 2.32
C THR A 483 -11.76 -20.85 1.47
N GLY A 484 -11.64 -20.93 0.14
CA GLY A 484 -12.71 -21.29 -0.78
C GLY A 484 -13.92 -20.34 -0.75
N GLY A 485 -13.68 -19.03 -0.65
CA GLY A 485 -14.72 -18.00 -0.59
C GLY A 485 -15.57 -17.99 0.69
N ARG A 486 -15.25 -18.84 1.69
CA ARG A 486 -15.97 -18.90 2.96
C ARG A 486 -15.71 -17.65 3.80
N ALA A 487 -16.75 -17.13 4.45
CA ALA A 487 -16.65 -16.05 5.42
C ALA A 487 -16.03 -16.56 6.74
N LEU A 488 -14.70 -16.55 6.81
CA LEU A 488 -13.95 -16.66 8.06
C LEU A 488 -14.17 -15.41 8.92
N ARG A 489 -14.25 -15.60 10.24
CA ARG A 489 -14.42 -14.50 11.22
C ARG A 489 -13.12 -13.74 11.43
N GLU A 490 -12.00 -14.47 11.38
CA GLU A 490 -10.70 -13.92 11.70
C GLU A 490 -10.13 -13.04 10.57
N THR A 491 -9.35 -12.02 10.96
CA THR A 491 -8.82 -10.99 10.05
C THR A 491 -7.31 -11.07 9.83
N ASN A 492 -6.57 -11.68 10.76
CA ASN A 492 -5.15 -11.99 10.65
C ASN A 492 -4.92 -13.32 9.93
N ILE A 493 -3.81 -13.45 9.20
CA ILE A 493 -3.50 -14.60 8.36
C ILE A 493 -3.40 -15.89 9.19
N HIS A 494 -2.75 -15.88 10.35
CA HIS A 494 -2.59 -17.10 11.17
C HIS A 494 -3.92 -17.59 11.74
N GLU A 495 -4.65 -16.70 12.39
CA GLU A 495 -5.96 -16.98 12.97
C GLU A 495 -6.96 -17.49 11.92
N ARG A 496 -6.96 -16.91 10.70
CA ARG A 496 -7.75 -17.40 9.55
C ARG A 496 -7.41 -18.82 9.15
N LEU A 497 -6.13 -19.15 9.07
CA LEU A 497 -5.67 -20.49 8.70
C LEU A 497 -5.93 -21.51 9.81
N MET A 498 -5.87 -21.12 11.08
CA MET A 498 -6.29 -21.97 12.20
C MET A 498 -7.82 -22.15 12.28
N GLU A 499 -8.62 -21.11 12.00
CA GLU A 499 -10.09 -21.21 11.86
C GLU A 499 -10.45 -22.21 10.74
N LEU A 500 -9.78 -22.11 9.60
CA LEU A 500 -9.91 -23.04 8.48
C LEU A 500 -9.55 -24.50 8.85
N LEU A 501 -8.51 -24.71 9.66
CA LEU A 501 -8.09 -26.05 10.11
C LEU A 501 -8.99 -26.64 11.20
N MET A 502 -9.56 -25.81 12.09
CA MET A 502 -10.20 -26.24 13.33
C MET A 502 -11.73 -26.15 13.34
N ARG A 503 -12.33 -25.31 12.47
CA ARG A 503 -13.78 -24.97 12.51
C ARG A 503 -14.51 -25.26 11.21
N VAL A 504 -13.84 -25.28 10.06
CA VAL A 504 -14.44 -25.68 8.78
C VAL A 504 -14.55 -27.21 8.73
N SER A 505 -15.73 -27.72 8.37
CA SER A 505 -16.00 -29.16 8.33
C SER A 505 -15.48 -29.82 7.04
N PRO A 506 -14.84 -31.00 7.09
CA PRO A 506 -14.41 -31.71 8.30
C PRO A 506 -13.15 -31.08 8.91
N PRO A 507 -13.11 -30.86 10.25
CA PRO A 507 -11.94 -30.27 10.91
C PRO A 507 -10.71 -31.16 10.75
N LYS A 508 -9.56 -30.53 10.49
CA LYS A 508 -8.28 -31.19 10.24
C LYS A 508 -7.34 -31.16 11.45
N VAL A 509 -7.50 -30.19 12.34
CA VAL A 509 -6.74 -30.01 13.59
C VAL A 509 -7.70 -29.78 14.76
N PHE A 510 -7.40 -30.37 15.92
CA PHE A 510 -8.27 -30.41 17.09
C PHE A 510 -7.62 -29.73 18.30
N ASP A 511 -8.39 -28.90 19.00
CA ASP A 511 -8.06 -28.30 20.31
C ASP A 511 -8.52 -29.15 21.51
N SER A 512 -9.27 -30.21 21.23
CA SER A 512 -9.97 -31.00 22.23
C SER A 512 -10.19 -32.43 21.74
N LEU A 513 -10.15 -33.38 22.67
CA LEU A 513 -10.47 -34.79 22.44
C LEU A 513 -11.48 -35.25 23.50
N THR A 514 -12.39 -36.14 23.11
CA THR A 514 -13.29 -36.80 24.06
C THR A 514 -12.60 -38.02 24.69
N PRO A 515 -12.89 -38.35 25.97
CA PRO A 515 -12.35 -39.53 26.63
C PRO A 515 -12.54 -40.82 25.81
N THR A 516 -13.74 -41.04 25.26
CA THR A 516 -14.05 -42.18 24.38
C THR A 516 -13.10 -42.25 23.18
N ARG A 517 -12.95 -41.15 22.43
CA ARG A 517 -12.12 -41.14 21.21
C ARG A 517 -10.63 -41.28 21.52
N PHE A 518 -10.18 -40.78 22.67
CA PHE A 518 -8.82 -40.98 23.14
C PHE A 518 -8.56 -42.46 23.49
N MET A 519 -9.49 -43.12 24.18
CA MET A 519 -9.41 -44.56 24.49
C MET A 519 -9.37 -45.43 23.23
N ASP A 520 -10.22 -45.16 22.23
CA ASP A 520 -10.23 -45.85 20.93
C ASP A 520 -8.85 -45.82 20.23
N LEU A 521 -8.15 -44.69 20.34
CA LEU A 521 -6.87 -44.44 19.69
C LEU A 521 -5.69 -45.10 20.42
N ILE A 522 -5.67 -45.07 21.77
CA ILE A 522 -4.56 -45.61 22.56
C ILE A 522 -4.68 -47.12 22.84
N LYS A 523 -5.89 -47.70 22.78
CA LYS A 523 -6.21 -49.13 22.94
C LYS A 523 -5.74 -49.79 24.24
N ILE A 524 -5.75 -49.02 25.33
CA ILE A 524 -5.51 -49.54 26.68
C ILE A 524 -6.73 -50.35 27.16
N GLY A 525 -6.48 -51.50 27.78
CA GLY A 525 -7.50 -52.39 28.32
C GLY A 525 -8.00 -53.49 27.37
N GLU A 526 -7.53 -53.52 26.12
CA GLU A 526 -7.68 -54.64 25.17
C GLU A 526 -6.52 -55.65 25.29
N ARG A 527 -5.33 -55.23 24.83
CA ARG A 527 -4.08 -56.03 24.79
C ARG A 527 -2.88 -55.30 25.42
N ILE A 528 -3.04 -54.01 25.71
CA ILE A 528 -2.02 -53.14 26.32
C ILE A 528 -2.57 -52.69 27.66
N GLU A 529 -1.85 -52.98 28.74
CA GLU A 529 -2.29 -52.73 30.12
C GLU A 529 -1.69 -51.44 30.70
N ALA A 530 -0.56 -50.98 30.16
CA ALA A 530 0.14 -49.76 30.55
C ALA A 530 0.84 -49.14 29.32
N LYS A 531 0.91 -47.80 29.25
CA LYS A 531 1.62 -47.07 28.18
C LYS A 531 2.29 -45.80 28.73
N ASP A 532 3.47 -45.50 28.20
CA ASP A 532 4.23 -44.27 28.46
C ASP A 532 3.47 -43.05 27.90
N ILE A 533 3.33 -41.97 28.67
CA ILE A 533 2.65 -40.75 28.19
C ILE A 533 3.46 -40.10 27.06
N LYS A 534 4.80 -40.16 27.11
CA LYS A 534 5.65 -39.66 26.04
C LYS A 534 5.41 -40.41 24.74
N ASP A 535 5.33 -41.75 24.77
CA ASP A 535 5.03 -42.54 23.56
C ASP A 535 3.68 -42.16 22.94
N ILE A 536 2.70 -41.75 23.74
CA ILE A 536 1.39 -41.27 23.24
C ILE A 536 1.56 -39.91 22.56
N VAL A 537 2.24 -38.95 23.19
CA VAL A 537 2.52 -37.62 22.63
C VAL A 537 3.29 -37.73 21.31
N ASP A 538 4.39 -38.50 21.29
CA ASP A 538 5.14 -38.82 20.07
C ASP A 538 4.24 -39.48 19.01
N THR A 539 3.33 -40.40 19.38
CA THR A 539 2.41 -41.05 18.42
C THR A 539 1.44 -40.04 17.78
N PHE A 540 0.84 -39.14 18.55
CA PHE A 540 -0.13 -38.16 18.02
C PHE A 540 0.52 -37.20 17.01
N PHE A 541 1.76 -36.78 17.25
CA PHE A 541 2.48 -35.88 16.35
C PHE A 541 3.19 -36.60 15.18
N SER A 542 3.47 -37.91 15.29
CA SER A 542 4.16 -38.68 14.25
C SER A 542 3.28 -39.55 13.35
N SER A 543 2.17 -40.11 13.85
CA SER A 543 1.28 -40.94 13.03
C SER A 543 0.19 -40.12 12.34
N LEU A 544 -0.04 -40.41 11.05
CA LEU A 544 -1.12 -39.82 10.27
C LEU A 544 -2.46 -40.53 10.50
N ASP A 545 -2.47 -41.66 11.22
CA ASP A 545 -3.69 -42.36 11.65
C ASP A 545 -4.34 -41.68 12.88
N PHE A 546 -3.60 -40.78 13.53
CA PHE A 546 -4.04 -40.03 14.71
C PHE A 546 -4.52 -38.63 14.29
N PRO A 547 -5.55 -38.07 14.96
CA PRO A 547 -6.01 -36.72 14.67
C PRO A 547 -4.93 -35.71 15.05
N ARG A 548 -4.72 -34.70 14.20
CA ARG A 548 -3.79 -33.60 14.46
C ARG A 548 -4.29 -32.77 15.65
N ILE A 549 -3.41 -32.42 16.58
CA ILE A 549 -3.76 -31.64 17.77
C ILE A 549 -2.96 -30.34 17.82
N VAL A 550 -3.55 -29.27 18.38
CA VAL A 550 -2.88 -27.95 18.45
C VAL A 550 -1.62 -27.97 19.32
N ASP A 551 -1.64 -28.69 20.45
CA ASP A 551 -0.48 -28.89 21.33
C ASP A 551 -0.64 -30.13 22.22
N GLU A 552 0.41 -30.46 22.98
CA GLU A 552 0.41 -31.53 23.99
C GLU A 552 -0.62 -31.34 25.12
N LYS A 553 -1.12 -30.12 25.36
CA LYS A 553 -2.11 -29.88 26.43
C LYS A 553 -3.43 -30.52 26.07
N VAL A 554 -3.76 -30.68 24.78
CA VAL A 554 -4.92 -31.48 24.33
C VAL A 554 -4.86 -32.90 24.90
N ILE A 555 -3.68 -33.51 24.96
CA ILE A 555 -3.46 -34.85 25.52
C ILE A 555 -3.55 -34.81 27.06
N LYS A 556 -2.89 -33.86 27.73
CA LYS A 556 -2.99 -33.72 29.20
C LYS A 556 -4.44 -33.49 29.66
N ASN A 557 -5.18 -32.64 28.95
CA ASN A 557 -6.60 -32.34 29.19
C ASN A 557 -7.50 -33.58 29.10
N VAL A 558 -7.28 -34.47 28.12
CA VAL A 558 -8.10 -35.69 27.98
C VAL A 558 -7.64 -36.80 28.93
N ILE A 559 -6.34 -36.90 29.24
CA ILE A 559 -5.83 -37.81 30.28
C ILE A 559 -6.41 -37.44 31.65
N SER A 560 -6.38 -36.16 32.05
CA SER A 560 -6.98 -35.67 33.30
C SER A 560 -8.46 -36.08 33.43
N LYS A 561 -9.25 -35.89 32.36
CA LYS A 561 -10.65 -36.33 32.29
C LYS A 561 -10.78 -37.85 32.42
N CYS A 562 -10.01 -38.64 31.67
CA CYS A 562 -10.02 -40.10 31.78
C CYS A 562 -9.65 -40.60 33.18
N ILE A 563 -8.80 -39.90 33.95
CA ILE A 563 -8.46 -40.25 35.33
C ILE A 563 -9.63 -39.93 36.27
N LYS A 564 -10.23 -38.74 36.13
CA LYS A 564 -11.41 -38.29 36.89
C LYS A 564 -12.64 -39.19 36.64
N ASP A 565 -12.83 -39.61 35.39
CA ASP A 565 -13.90 -40.52 34.95
C ASP A 565 -13.63 -42.01 35.27
N GLY A 566 -12.51 -42.35 35.92
CA GLY A 566 -12.14 -43.73 36.29
C GLY A 566 -11.74 -44.64 35.11
N LEU A 567 -11.58 -44.09 33.90
CA LEU A 567 -11.26 -44.83 32.67
C LEU A 567 -9.78 -45.22 32.57
N LEU A 568 -8.90 -44.44 33.21
CA LEU A 568 -7.45 -44.65 33.29
C LEU A 568 -6.95 -44.38 34.71
N GLY A 569 -5.88 -45.05 35.11
CA GLY A 569 -5.03 -44.60 36.22
C GLY A 569 -3.75 -43.95 35.70
N ILE A 570 -3.13 -43.07 36.50
CA ILE A 570 -1.77 -42.55 36.25
C ILE A 570 -0.82 -43.00 37.37
N THR A 571 0.42 -43.32 37.00
CA THR A 571 1.50 -43.79 37.89
C THR A 571 2.87 -43.48 37.28
N THR A 572 3.96 -43.82 37.95
CA THR A 572 5.34 -43.72 37.41
C THR A 572 5.89 -45.10 37.05
N LYS A 573 6.82 -45.14 36.08
CA LYS A 573 7.37 -46.38 35.49
C LYS A 573 7.93 -47.38 36.51
N ASP A 574 8.52 -46.89 37.60
CA ASP A 574 9.12 -47.69 38.67
C ASP A 574 8.09 -48.43 39.56
N LYS A 575 6.82 -48.02 39.55
CA LYS A 575 5.74 -48.66 40.32
C LYS A 575 5.07 -49.82 39.58
N ILE A 576 5.32 -49.96 38.27
CA ILE A 576 4.67 -50.96 37.43
C ILE A 576 5.43 -52.28 37.52
N LEU A 577 4.91 -53.22 38.29
CA LEU A 577 5.41 -54.58 38.35
C LEU A 577 4.95 -55.36 37.12
N ARG A 578 5.78 -56.27 36.62
CA ARG A 578 5.39 -57.27 35.61
C ARG A 578 5.46 -58.67 36.19
N VAL A 579 4.33 -59.37 36.18
CA VAL A 579 4.16 -60.73 36.71
C VAL A 579 3.56 -61.58 35.60
N GLU A 580 4.24 -62.66 35.20
CA GLU A 580 3.83 -63.56 34.11
C GLU A 580 3.50 -62.83 32.78
N GLY A 581 4.22 -61.74 32.51
CA GLY A 581 4.03 -60.89 31.31
C GLY A 581 2.90 -59.85 31.42
N LYS A 582 2.04 -59.93 32.46
CA LYS A 582 1.01 -58.93 32.75
C LYS A 582 1.55 -57.82 33.66
N SER A 583 1.03 -56.61 33.47
CA SER A 583 1.32 -55.44 34.30
C SER A 583 0.47 -55.49 35.58
N SER A 584 1.00 -54.98 36.68
CA SER A 584 0.30 -54.90 37.97
C SER A 584 0.82 -53.71 38.77
N VAL A 585 -0.08 -52.99 39.43
CA VAL A 585 0.28 -51.85 40.31
C VAL A 585 -0.53 -51.93 41.61
N SER A 586 0.06 -51.52 42.74
CA SER A 586 -0.69 -51.33 43.99
C SER A 586 -1.64 -50.14 43.87
N LYS A 587 -2.83 -50.23 44.48
CA LYS A 587 -3.79 -49.11 44.57
C LYS A 587 -3.20 -47.87 45.24
N GLU A 588 -2.20 -48.03 46.11
CA GLU A 588 -1.49 -46.93 46.77
C GLU A 588 -0.55 -46.14 45.82
N HIS A 589 -0.20 -46.72 44.66
CA HIS A 589 0.72 -46.14 43.68
C HIS A 589 0.03 -45.66 42.38
N VAL A 590 -1.31 -45.65 42.32
CA VAL A 590 -2.08 -45.21 41.15
C VAL A 590 -3.08 -44.14 41.54
N VAL A 591 -3.08 -43.02 40.81
CA VAL A 591 -4.14 -42.02 40.90
C VAL A 591 -5.21 -42.34 39.86
N ILE A 592 -6.44 -42.55 40.33
CA ILE A 592 -7.66 -42.91 39.58
C ILE A 592 -8.88 -42.40 40.36
N GLU A 593 -9.99 -42.07 39.68
CA GLU A 593 -11.21 -41.50 40.28
C GLU A 593 -10.95 -40.19 41.05
N LYS A 594 -9.93 -39.43 40.61
CA LYS A 594 -9.51 -38.15 41.18
C LYS A 594 -9.25 -37.13 40.08
N GLU A 595 -9.51 -35.87 40.40
CA GLU A 595 -9.14 -34.74 39.54
C GLU A 595 -7.64 -34.48 39.67
N VAL A 596 -6.92 -34.50 38.54
CA VAL A 596 -5.47 -34.26 38.46
C VAL A 596 -5.25 -33.02 37.59
N PRO A 597 -4.67 -31.92 38.13
CA PRO A 597 -4.30 -30.74 37.35
C PRO A 597 -3.41 -31.10 36.15
N THR A 598 -3.58 -30.42 35.02
CA THR A 598 -2.79 -30.72 33.81
C THR A 598 -1.30 -30.44 33.96
N GLU A 599 -0.95 -29.64 34.95
CA GLU A 599 0.39 -29.24 35.35
C GLU A 599 1.12 -30.38 36.10
N GLU A 600 0.38 -31.27 36.77
CA GLU A 600 0.91 -32.46 37.47
C GLU A 600 1.14 -33.66 36.52
N ILE A 601 0.62 -33.60 35.29
CA ILE A 601 0.77 -34.65 34.28
C ILE A 601 2.13 -34.49 33.58
N ASP A 602 3.18 -35.04 34.19
CA ASP A 602 4.49 -35.16 33.56
C ASP A 602 4.47 -36.17 32.39
N ILE A 603 4.82 -35.68 31.20
CA ILE A 603 4.96 -36.49 29.99
C ILE A 603 6.16 -37.44 30.08
N PHE A 604 7.25 -37.05 30.75
CA PHE A 604 8.54 -37.73 30.67
C PHE A 604 8.70 -38.90 31.64
N SER A 605 7.99 -38.91 32.77
CA SER A 605 7.98 -40.03 33.74
C SER A 605 6.62 -40.68 33.95
N GLY A 606 5.53 -40.03 33.53
CA GLY A 606 4.16 -40.49 33.71
C GLY A 606 3.78 -41.65 32.79
N TYR A 607 3.11 -42.63 33.37
CA TYR A 607 2.54 -43.81 32.69
C TYR A 607 1.05 -43.88 32.97
N ILE A 608 0.25 -44.10 31.93
CA ILE A 608 -1.17 -44.42 32.10
C ILE A 608 -1.39 -45.94 32.11
N VAL A 609 -2.27 -46.40 32.98
CA VAL A 609 -2.56 -47.81 33.25
C VAL A 609 -4.05 -48.10 33.16
N SER A 610 -4.40 -49.33 32.76
CA SER A 610 -5.79 -49.79 32.80
C SER A 610 -6.26 -49.96 34.25
N PRO A 611 -7.50 -49.55 34.60
CA PRO A 611 -8.07 -49.82 35.93
C PRO A 611 -8.03 -51.32 36.31
N LYS A 612 -8.06 -52.21 35.31
CA LYS A 612 -8.01 -53.68 35.46
C LYS A 612 -6.72 -54.23 36.08
N VAL A 613 -5.61 -53.46 36.10
CA VAL A 613 -4.32 -53.93 36.65
C VAL A 613 -3.97 -53.37 38.04
N VAL A 614 -4.91 -52.65 38.66
CA VAL A 614 -4.79 -52.17 40.04
C VAL A 614 -5.20 -53.29 41.00
N LYS A 615 -4.25 -53.78 41.82
CA LYS A 615 -4.54 -54.83 42.82
C LYS A 615 -4.93 -54.25 44.19
N PRO A 616 -5.82 -54.90 44.94
CA PRO A 616 -5.97 -54.68 46.38
C PRO A 616 -4.71 -55.11 47.14
N THR A 617 -4.46 -54.48 48.29
CA THR A 617 -3.37 -54.83 49.20
C THR A 617 -3.78 -56.01 50.10
N GLU A 618 -2.93 -57.04 50.22
CA GLU A 618 -3.16 -58.18 51.13
C GLU A 618 -2.42 -57.99 52.46
N GLU A 619 -3.08 -58.30 53.59
CA GLU A 619 -2.49 -58.20 54.93
C GLU A 619 -1.59 -59.40 55.27
N TYR A 620 -0.38 -59.15 55.75
CA TYR A 620 0.56 -60.19 56.20
C TYR A 620 0.56 -60.31 57.73
N LYS A 621 0.29 -61.51 58.27
CA LYS A 621 0.35 -61.81 59.71
C LYS A 621 1.61 -62.62 60.04
N ALA A 622 2.31 -62.25 61.12
CA ALA A 622 3.53 -62.92 61.57
C ALA A 622 3.34 -63.60 62.95
N PRO A 623 3.80 -64.85 63.15
CA PRO A 623 3.86 -65.52 64.45
C PRO A 623 5.17 -65.19 65.23
N PRO A 624 5.25 -65.49 66.55
CA PRO A 624 6.14 -64.77 67.47
C PRO A 624 7.31 -65.60 68.07
N ILE A 625 8.15 -64.94 68.87
CA ILE A 625 9.07 -65.55 69.86
C ILE A 625 8.89 -64.85 71.22
N GLN A 626 9.00 -65.65 72.29
CA GLN A 626 8.81 -65.31 73.71
C GLN A 626 9.90 -66.04 74.53
N GLU A 627 10.33 -65.63 75.74
CA GLU A 627 10.17 -64.41 76.55
C GLU A 627 11.40 -64.38 77.52
N GLU A 628 11.64 -63.48 78.48
CA GLU A 628 10.78 -62.49 79.16
C GLU A 628 11.58 -61.16 79.39
N THR A 629 11.58 -60.36 80.48
CA THR A 629 11.11 -60.48 81.88
C THR A 629 10.09 -59.42 82.31
N LYS A 630 9.26 -59.79 83.29
CA LYS A 630 8.28 -58.97 84.02
C LYS A 630 8.78 -57.55 84.40
N LYS A 631 8.03 -56.46 84.16
CA LYS A 631 6.66 -56.05 84.61
C LYS A 631 6.64 -55.51 86.06
N PRO A 632 5.76 -54.55 86.44
CA PRO A 632 4.44 -54.28 85.83
C PRO A 632 4.04 -52.81 85.53
N GLU A 633 2.84 -52.70 84.95
CA GLU A 633 1.91 -51.54 84.93
C GLU A 633 2.21 -50.29 84.06
N ILE A 634 1.16 -49.48 83.88
CA ILE A 634 0.86 -48.71 82.66
C ILE A 634 0.95 -47.20 82.89
N PRO A 635 1.68 -46.49 82.01
CA PRO A 635 1.39 -45.09 81.67
C PRO A 635 0.79 -44.96 80.25
N LYS A 636 0.15 -43.82 80.00
CA LYS A 636 -0.46 -43.41 78.73
C LYS A 636 0.57 -43.16 77.62
N GLU A 637 0.03 -43.01 76.40
CA GLU A 637 0.48 -42.13 75.31
C GLU A 637 1.96 -41.68 75.32
N LYS A 638 2.69 -42.09 74.28
CA LYS A 638 3.87 -41.36 73.82
C LYS A 638 3.69 -41.03 72.35
N GLU A 639 3.65 -39.73 72.07
CA GLU A 639 3.82 -39.16 70.74
C GLU A 639 5.16 -39.64 70.17
N ASP A 640 5.19 -39.99 68.88
CA ASP A 640 6.46 -40.06 68.16
C ASP A 640 7.08 -38.66 68.14
N LYS A 641 8.15 -38.47 68.92
CA LYS A 641 8.79 -37.17 69.08
C LYS A 641 9.41 -36.72 67.77
N ILE A 642 8.70 -35.82 67.08
CA ILE A 642 9.22 -35.03 65.97
C ILE A 642 10.53 -34.38 66.43
N THR A 643 11.66 -34.84 65.91
CA THR A 643 13.00 -34.34 66.25
C THR A 643 13.25 -33.01 65.54
N GLN A 644 12.66 -31.95 66.09
CA GLN A 644 12.79 -30.59 65.57
C GLN A 644 14.26 -30.13 65.57
N ILE A 645 14.86 -30.09 64.38
CA ILE A 645 16.22 -29.59 64.16
C ILE A 645 16.18 -28.06 64.26
N LYS A 646 16.80 -27.49 65.30
CA LYS A 646 16.82 -26.03 65.56
C LYS A 646 17.87 -25.24 64.77
N TYR A 647 18.88 -25.92 64.23
CA TYR A 647 19.95 -25.33 63.42
C TYR A 647 20.52 -26.39 62.48
N ILE A 648 20.83 -26.01 61.24
CA ILE A 648 21.45 -26.89 60.25
C ILE A 648 22.35 -26.05 59.32
N LYS A 649 23.55 -26.56 58.99
CA LYS A 649 24.46 -25.96 58.01
C LYS A 649 24.88 -27.01 56.98
N TYR A 650 24.57 -26.76 55.71
CA TYR A 650 25.00 -27.58 54.59
C TYR A 650 26.20 -26.94 53.89
N ASN A 651 27.31 -27.67 53.77
CA ASN A 651 28.50 -27.22 53.06
C ASN A 651 28.52 -27.81 51.64
N LEU A 652 27.82 -27.16 50.70
CA LEU A 652 27.78 -27.59 49.30
C LEU A 652 29.12 -27.26 48.62
N LYS A 653 29.77 -28.25 47.98
CA LYS A 653 31.10 -28.11 47.37
C LYS A 653 31.09 -28.46 45.89
N LYS A 654 31.79 -27.66 45.07
CA LYS A 654 32.00 -27.87 43.63
C LYS A 654 30.71 -28.06 42.82
N LEU A 655 29.76 -27.14 42.95
CA LEU A 655 28.53 -27.12 42.15
C LEU A 655 28.78 -26.58 40.74
N THR A 656 28.21 -27.24 39.72
CA THR A 656 28.10 -26.68 38.35
C THR A 656 26.82 -25.85 38.18
N ARG A 657 26.75 -24.99 37.15
CA ARG A 657 25.57 -24.14 36.88
C ARG A 657 24.25 -24.91 36.81
N GLN A 658 24.22 -26.12 36.22
CA GLN A 658 23.01 -26.95 36.17
C GLN A 658 22.64 -27.56 37.53
N GLN A 659 23.62 -27.86 38.39
CA GLN A 659 23.36 -28.33 39.75
C GLN A 659 22.87 -27.19 40.64
N LEU A 660 23.44 -25.98 40.48
CA LEU A 660 23.03 -24.78 41.19
C LEU A 660 21.52 -24.51 41.03
N TYR A 661 21.01 -24.45 39.78
CA TYR A 661 19.59 -24.28 39.51
C TYR A 661 18.70 -25.37 40.15
N LYS A 662 19.17 -26.63 40.21
CA LYS A 662 18.42 -27.72 40.88
C LYS A 662 18.45 -27.60 42.41
N CYS A 663 19.55 -27.13 42.99
CA CYS A 663 19.66 -26.87 44.41
C CYS A 663 18.81 -25.68 44.87
N PHE A 664 18.63 -24.65 44.04
CA PHE A 664 17.82 -23.47 44.40
C PHE A 664 16.38 -23.83 44.79
N ASN A 665 15.70 -24.71 44.06
CA ASN A 665 14.34 -25.14 44.43
C ASN A 665 14.31 -25.87 45.80
N ALA A 666 15.32 -26.71 46.08
CA ALA A 666 15.41 -27.41 47.36
C ALA A 666 15.75 -26.48 48.54
N LEU A 667 16.53 -25.42 48.29
CA LEU A 667 16.82 -24.38 49.28
C LEU A 667 15.65 -23.41 49.47
N GLY A 668 14.84 -23.15 48.43
CA GLY A 668 13.59 -22.41 48.53
C GLY A 668 12.59 -23.08 49.49
N ASN A 669 12.41 -24.39 49.38
CA ASN A 669 11.59 -25.17 50.31
C ASN A 669 12.09 -25.09 51.77
N LEU A 670 13.40 -24.91 51.98
CA LEU A 670 13.98 -24.71 53.31
C LEU A 670 13.75 -23.27 53.81
N ALA A 671 13.90 -22.27 52.94
CA ALA A 671 13.60 -20.87 53.26
C ALA A 671 12.12 -20.67 53.64
N GLU A 672 11.19 -21.31 52.92
CA GLU A 672 9.75 -21.28 53.24
C GLU A 672 9.44 -21.85 54.65
N LYS A 673 10.23 -22.84 55.11
CA LYS A 673 10.08 -23.42 56.46
C LYS A 673 10.88 -22.72 57.57
N CYS A 674 11.92 -21.97 57.23
CA CYS A 674 12.76 -21.25 58.18
C CYS A 674 12.47 -19.73 58.24
N GLY A 675 11.65 -19.19 57.33
CA GLY A 675 11.40 -17.76 57.17
C GLY A 675 12.52 -17.04 56.40
N SER A 676 13.77 -17.38 56.67
CA SER A 676 14.94 -16.97 55.88
C SER A 676 16.06 -18.02 55.98
N ILE A 677 17.05 -17.93 55.08
CA ILE A 677 18.30 -18.70 55.13
C ILE A 677 19.48 -17.80 54.78
N LEU A 678 20.62 -18.00 55.44
CA LEU A 678 21.89 -17.36 55.05
C LEU A 678 22.56 -18.19 53.96
N MET A 679 22.82 -17.59 52.80
CA MET A 679 23.59 -18.21 51.72
C MET A 679 24.96 -17.53 51.61
N GLN A 680 26.03 -18.31 51.79
CA GLN A 680 27.40 -17.86 51.56
C GLN A 680 27.87 -18.42 50.21
N VAL A 681 28.33 -17.57 49.30
CA VAL A 681 28.79 -17.95 47.96
C VAL A 681 30.27 -17.58 47.81
N GLU A 682 31.14 -18.58 47.93
CA GLU A 682 32.57 -18.45 47.67
C GLU A 682 32.87 -18.87 46.23
N ALA A 683 33.55 -18.01 45.46
CA ALA A 683 34.01 -18.29 44.11
C ALA A 683 35.48 -17.89 43.95
N GLN A 684 36.25 -18.73 43.26
CA GLN A 684 37.67 -18.50 42.97
C GLN A 684 37.92 -18.76 41.48
N SER A 685 38.58 -17.82 40.82
CA SER A 685 39.00 -17.92 39.41
C SER A 685 40.52 -17.87 39.33
N GLU A 686 41.13 -18.77 38.55
CA GLU A 686 42.57 -18.76 38.28
C GLU A 686 42.95 -17.69 37.23
N GLU A 687 41.98 -17.24 36.42
CA GLU A 687 42.17 -16.23 35.35
C GLU A 687 41.68 -14.82 35.76
N GLY A 688 41.12 -14.68 36.97
CA GLY A 688 40.44 -13.45 37.42
C GLY A 688 38.97 -13.36 36.98
N ILE A 689 38.32 -12.23 37.28
CA ILE A 689 36.94 -11.90 36.89
C ILE A 689 36.88 -10.38 36.59
N ASP A 690 36.24 -9.99 35.49
CA ASP A 690 36.02 -8.57 35.15
C ASP A 690 35.02 -7.91 36.12
N LYS A 691 35.37 -6.73 36.66
CA LYS A 691 34.55 -6.05 37.67
C LYS A 691 33.24 -5.46 37.13
N ASN A 692 33.19 -5.03 35.88
CA ASN A 692 31.95 -4.53 35.27
C ASN A 692 31.01 -5.68 34.93
N TRP A 693 31.55 -6.82 34.48
CA TRP A 693 30.77 -8.04 34.31
C TRP A 693 30.23 -8.55 35.65
N LEU A 694 31.07 -8.63 36.69
CA LEU A 694 30.64 -9.07 38.02
C LEU A 694 29.51 -8.18 38.56
N LYS A 695 29.64 -6.86 38.42
CA LYS A 695 28.58 -5.94 38.84
C LYS A 695 27.29 -6.17 38.06
N ASN A 696 27.32 -6.00 36.75
CA ASN A 696 26.10 -5.93 35.93
C ASN A 696 25.44 -7.31 35.72
N ALA A 697 26.17 -8.41 35.86
CA ALA A 697 25.66 -9.76 35.64
C ALA A 697 25.49 -10.59 36.94
N VAL A 698 25.93 -10.08 38.10
CA VAL A 698 25.83 -10.78 39.39
C VAL A 698 25.39 -9.87 40.55
N GLU A 699 26.07 -8.75 40.82
CA GLU A 699 25.69 -7.86 41.95
C GLU A 699 24.31 -7.21 41.71
N GLU A 700 24.14 -6.53 40.57
CA GLU A 700 22.93 -5.76 40.21
C GLU A 700 21.65 -6.64 40.15
N PRO A 701 21.64 -7.85 39.53
CA PRO A 701 20.49 -8.75 39.58
C PRO A 701 20.17 -9.35 40.96
N ILE A 702 21.10 -9.31 41.93
CA ILE A 702 20.85 -9.75 43.32
C ILE A 702 20.28 -8.60 44.14
N GLU A 703 20.76 -7.37 43.93
CA GLU A 703 20.17 -6.15 44.51
C GLU A 703 18.73 -5.93 43.99
N GLU A 704 18.48 -6.12 42.68
CA GLU A 704 17.12 -6.09 42.10
C GLU A 704 16.18 -7.15 42.69
N ALA A 705 16.71 -8.29 43.15
CA ALA A 705 15.95 -9.33 43.83
C ALA A 705 15.63 -9.00 45.30
N GLY A 706 16.06 -7.84 45.80
CA GLY A 706 15.81 -7.37 47.17
C GLY A 706 16.68 -8.06 48.24
N VAL A 707 17.87 -8.53 47.87
CA VAL A 707 18.80 -9.23 48.76
C VAL A 707 20.01 -8.33 49.07
N GLU A 708 20.28 -8.09 50.36
CA GLU A 708 21.46 -7.33 50.80
C GLU A 708 22.75 -8.15 50.63
N ILE A 709 23.82 -7.50 50.16
CA ILE A 709 25.13 -8.13 49.87
C ILE A 709 26.20 -7.60 50.83
N GLU A 710 26.62 -8.41 51.79
CA GLU A 710 27.90 -8.21 52.50
C GLU A 710 29.04 -8.82 51.68
N LYS A 711 30.12 -8.08 51.43
CA LYS A 711 31.27 -8.56 50.64
C LYS A 711 32.64 -8.32 51.28
N GLU A 712 33.53 -9.29 51.09
CA GLU A 712 34.93 -9.25 51.52
C GLU A 712 35.83 -9.56 50.29
N GLU A 713 36.38 -8.51 49.67
CA GLU A 713 37.35 -8.63 48.57
C GLU A 713 38.78 -8.82 49.14
N LYS A 714 39.61 -9.64 48.48
CA LYS A 714 41.01 -9.96 48.87
C LYS A 714 41.94 -9.90 47.67
#